data_AF-A0A1M6L9I2-F1
#
_entry.id   AF-A0A1M6L9I2-F1
#
_cell.length_a   1.000
_cell.length_b   1.000
_cell.length_c   1.000
_cell.angle_alpha   90.00
_cell.angle_beta   90.00
_cell.angle_gamma   90.00
#
_symmetry.space_group_name_H-M   'P 1'
#
loop_
_entity.id
_entity.type
_entity.pdbx_description
1 polymer ?
#
loop_
_entity_poly.entity_id
_entity_poly.type
_entity_poly.pdbx_seq_one_letter_code
_entity_poly.pdbx_strand_id
1 'polypeptide(L)'
;MSRKPRSGRTPPEVAQSGAAALGGPAEGSPPAPRKPPVGTGTPAQVTSAPAEPDQAPMVRAEPPASMPAAAEPEAARIALAVASGAPPPAPQQPSQAPTPSPEPAPGAEPPRPAAESAAPKPPPAAAPSPAPEAGFRLPDPALVGRTMADVAERGQRIVHEFLRRQGGADGPPNPDPLNIGSAFLEMTTRLMANPARMMQAQIGFWQDYLTLWQNTARRMLGGQAEPVIAERRGDKRFKDDAWRENEVFDFIKQSYLLYSRYFTNVVHGAEGLAPKTAQKVDFYTRQFVDAMSPTNFWLTNPEVLRKTAETGGENLLKGLSNLLSDLERGKGKLRIHMTDESKFTIGENIAVTPGKVVYRNALMELIQYSPTTETVLKRPLLILPPWINKFYILDLRPKNSFVRWAVSQGHTVFICSWVNPDESLAEMGFEDYMRLGPYAALDAIEKATGERQVNAIGYCLGGTLLASTLAHMARRGDDRVASATFFTTMLDFEEAGELGVFIDEEQLQAIEAKMSQRGYLEGSEMADTFNMLRANDLIWSFVVQNYLLGQEPFPFDLLFWNGDSTRMPAKMHSFYLRRMYQQNDLVKPGGITLDGEALDLRDIKVPSYFLATREDHIAPWKSSYRATGIFSGPVRFVLAASGHIAGVVNPPDSGKYSHWVSTGDFPAEPAEWFEHATEFAGSWWPDWQRWITAQDRSTVPAREPGAGALPALEDAPGSYVKVMAGD
;
A
#
# COMPACT_ATOMS: atom_id res chain seq x y z
N MET A 1 12.29 30.75 -76.80
CA MET A 1 11.65 29.43 -76.94
C MET A 1 10.42 29.47 -76.03
N SER A 2 9.17 29.44 -76.50
CA SER A 2 8.48 28.45 -77.35
C SER A 2 8.23 27.15 -76.56
N ARG A 3 6.99 26.69 -76.28
CA ARG A 3 5.66 27.01 -76.86
C ARG A 3 4.51 27.05 -75.82
N LYS A 4 3.48 27.87 -76.11
CA LYS A 4 2.04 27.76 -75.72
C LYS A 4 1.27 27.11 -76.92
N PRO A 5 -0.08 26.96 -76.99
CA PRO A 5 -1.20 27.22 -76.04
C PRO A 5 -2.02 25.90 -75.80
N ARG A 6 -3.31 25.77 -75.39
CA ARG A 6 -4.62 26.42 -75.71
C ARG A 6 -5.68 26.06 -74.61
N SER A 7 -6.47 26.99 -74.05
CA SER A 7 -7.79 27.55 -74.48
C SER A 7 -8.96 26.54 -74.54
N GLY A 8 -10.20 26.78 -74.09
CA GLY A 8 -10.93 27.94 -73.51
C GLY A 8 -12.26 27.41 -72.89
N ARG A 9 -13.37 28.13 -72.66
CA ARG A 9 -13.79 29.54 -72.87
C ARG A 9 -15.04 29.84 -71.97
N THR A 10 -15.32 31.13 -71.75
CA THR A 10 -16.32 31.86 -70.92
C THR A 10 -17.83 31.42 -70.83
N PRO A 11 -18.61 31.99 -69.86
CA PRO A 11 -20.05 31.72 -69.56
C PRO A 11 -21.00 32.74 -70.31
N PRO A 12 -22.22 33.19 -69.86
CA PRO A 12 -23.15 32.82 -68.75
C PRO A 12 -24.69 32.80 -69.09
N GLU A 13 -25.54 32.40 -68.12
CA GLU A 13 -26.98 32.75 -67.91
C GLU A 13 -27.36 32.35 -66.43
N VAL A 14 -28.36 32.83 -65.64
CA VAL A 14 -29.39 33.92 -65.63
C VAL A 14 -30.86 33.42 -65.43
N ALA A 15 -31.69 34.22 -64.74
CA ALA A 15 -33.16 34.09 -64.47
C ALA A 15 -33.63 33.02 -63.43
N GLN A 16 -34.79 33.12 -62.74
CA GLN A 16 -35.50 34.25 -62.05
C GLN A 16 -36.75 33.69 -61.30
N SER A 17 -37.17 34.32 -60.17
CA SER A 17 -38.45 34.10 -59.42
C SER A 17 -38.73 32.69 -58.82
N GLY A 18 -39.58 32.47 -57.80
CA GLY A 18 -40.37 33.34 -56.90
C GLY A 18 -40.31 32.80 -55.44
N ALA A 19 -40.72 33.50 -54.37
CA ALA A 19 -42.07 33.93 -53.97
C ALA A 19 -43.03 32.74 -53.67
N ALA A 20 -43.77 32.63 -52.53
CA ALA A 20 -43.93 33.52 -51.35
C ALA A 20 -44.60 32.77 -50.15
N ALA A 21 -44.97 33.52 -49.07
CA ALA A 21 -45.89 33.19 -47.95
C ALA A 21 -45.39 32.14 -46.90
N LEU A 22 -45.57 32.28 -45.56
CA LEU A 22 -46.67 32.73 -44.67
C LEU A 22 -47.84 31.72 -44.57
N GLY A 23 -48.37 31.31 -43.39
CA GLY A 23 -47.92 31.49 -41.99
C GLY A 23 -49.06 31.44 -40.94
N GLY A 24 -48.91 30.66 -39.85
CA GLY A 24 -49.83 30.59 -38.67
C GLY A 24 -51.21 29.95 -38.94
N PRO A 25 -52.16 29.90 -37.95
CA PRO A 25 -52.12 30.19 -36.49
C PRO A 25 -52.16 28.86 -35.65
N ALA A 26 -52.22 28.74 -34.30
CA ALA A 26 -52.87 29.43 -33.16
C ALA A 26 -54.43 29.34 -33.15
N GLU A 27 -55.19 29.28 -32.05
CA GLU A 27 -54.94 29.37 -30.58
C GLU A 27 -55.36 28.05 -29.84
N GLY A 28 -55.82 27.89 -28.58
CA GLY A 28 -56.32 28.76 -27.48
C GLY A 28 -56.28 28.09 -26.07
N SER A 29 -57.24 28.33 -25.14
CA SER A 29 -57.03 28.01 -23.68
C SER A 29 -58.26 27.47 -22.84
N PRO A 30 -58.56 27.82 -21.54
CA PRO A 30 -58.64 26.87 -20.39
C PRO A 30 -60.02 26.96 -19.62
N PRO A 31 -60.24 26.70 -18.27
CA PRO A 31 -59.41 26.16 -17.15
C PRO A 31 -60.08 25.24 -16.04
N ALA A 32 -59.22 24.59 -15.21
CA ALA A 32 -59.39 24.31 -13.74
C ALA A 32 -60.41 23.22 -13.21
N PRO A 33 -60.82 23.10 -11.90
CA PRO A 33 -60.44 21.92 -11.06
C PRO A 33 -61.50 21.29 -10.08
N ARG A 34 -61.25 20.10 -9.45
CA ARG A 34 -61.51 19.74 -8.00
C ARG A 34 -61.37 18.23 -7.58
N LYS A 35 -61.38 18.00 -6.25
CA LYS A 35 -61.26 16.78 -5.35
C LYS A 35 -62.63 16.12 -5.00
N PRO A 36 -62.80 15.12 -4.06
CA PRO A 36 -61.98 14.00 -3.48
C PRO A 36 -62.77 12.63 -3.59
N PRO A 37 -63.07 11.73 -2.58
CA PRO A 37 -62.44 11.25 -1.32
C PRO A 37 -62.47 9.70 -0.98
N VAL A 38 -61.50 9.23 -0.16
CA VAL A 38 -61.59 8.29 1.04
C VAL A 38 -62.16 6.84 0.98
N GLY A 39 -61.47 5.90 1.67
CA GLY A 39 -62.00 4.64 2.26
C GLY A 39 -60.89 3.66 2.76
N THR A 40 -60.38 3.73 4.00
CA THR A 40 -60.78 2.96 5.23
C THR A 40 -60.57 1.43 5.21
N GLY A 41 -59.69 0.87 6.07
CA GLY A 41 -59.67 -0.57 6.40
C GLY A 41 -58.41 -1.15 7.07
N THR A 42 -58.48 -1.47 8.37
CA THR A 42 -57.52 -2.26 9.20
C THR A 42 -58.37 -2.78 10.39
N PRO A 43 -58.29 -4.03 10.91
CA PRO A 43 -57.06 -4.69 11.40
C PRO A 43 -57.02 -6.25 11.39
N ALA A 44 -56.04 -6.84 12.10
CA ALA A 44 -56.14 -7.98 13.06
C ALA A 44 -55.05 -9.07 12.92
N GLN A 45 -54.67 -9.66 14.07
CA GLN A 45 -53.72 -10.78 14.21
C GLN A 45 -54.46 -12.03 14.75
N VAL A 46 -54.05 -13.24 14.32
CA VAL A 46 -54.32 -14.54 14.98
C VAL A 46 -53.13 -15.45 14.61
N THR A 47 -52.10 -15.70 15.43
CA THR A 47 -51.99 -16.52 16.66
C THR A 47 -52.36 -18.01 16.49
N SER A 48 -51.37 -18.88 16.27
CA SER A 48 -51.48 -20.31 16.62
C SER A 48 -50.12 -20.98 16.86
N ALA A 49 -50.12 -21.88 17.84
CA ALA A 49 -49.11 -22.87 18.23
C ALA A 49 -49.85 -23.91 19.12
N PRO A 50 -49.25 -25.04 19.58
CA PRO A 50 -47.96 -25.64 19.24
C PRO A 50 -48.11 -27.12 18.76
N ALA A 51 -46.99 -27.81 18.50
CA ALA A 51 -46.90 -29.28 18.61
C ALA A 51 -45.43 -29.75 18.67
N GLU A 52 -45.06 -30.45 19.75
CA GLU A 52 -44.01 -31.50 19.69
C GLU A 52 -44.66 -32.82 19.21
N PRO A 53 -43.87 -33.86 18.86
CA PRO A 53 -43.75 -34.93 19.84
C PRO A 53 -42.40 -35.70 19.88
N ASP A 54 -42.10 -36.16 21.10
CA ASP A 54 -41.40 -37.39 21.51
C ASP A 54 -39.91 -37.65 21.19
N GLN A 55 -39.32 -38.44 22.08
CA GLN A 55 -37.93 -38.91 22.05
C GLN A 55 -37.83 -40.44 22.06
N ALA A 56 -36.59 -40.91 21.89
CA ALA A 56 -36.05 -42.22 22.26
C ALA A 56 -36.26 -43.40 21.28
N PRO A 57 -35.37 -44.41 21.35
CA PRO A 57 -33.91 -44.30 21.52
C PRO A 57 -33.16 -45.19 20.50
N MET A 58 -31.81 -45.11 20.42
CA MET A 58 -30.96 -46.33 20.30
C MET A 58 -29.44 -46.06 20.33
N VAL A 59 -28.74 -47.03 20.94
CA VAL A 59 -27.35 -47.49 20.67
C VAL A 59 -26.19 -46.48 20.72
N ARG A 60 -25.36 -46.61 21.77
CA ARG A 60 -23.93 -46.30 21.70
C ARG A 60 -23.24 -47.31 20.79
N ALA A 61 -22.42 -46.85 19.85
CA ALA A 61 -21.44 -47.70 19.17
C ALA A 61 -20.04 -47.48 19.77
N GLU A 62 -19.37 -48.55 20.16
CA GLU A 62 -17.96 -48.52 20.58
C GLU A 62 -17.03 -48.57 19.35
N PRO A 63 -15.86 -47.90 19.36
CA PRO A 63 -14.90 -48.01 18.27
C PRO A 63 -14.20 -49.38 18.29
N PRO A 64 -13.93 -50.00 17.12
CA PRO A 64 -13.28 -51.30 17.04
C PRO A 64 -11.79 -51.25 17.45
N ALA A 65 -11.27 -52.40 17.89
CA ALA A 65 -9.99 -52.49 18.59
C ALA A 65 -8.74 -52.43 17.69
N SER A 66 -7.71 -51.75 18.23
CA SER A 66 -6.26 -51.87 18.00
C SER A 66 -5.72 -52.76 16.86
N MET A 67 -4.93 -52.14 15.98
CA MET A 67 -3.75 -52.74 15.35
C MET A 67 -2.47 -52.14 16.00
N PRO A 68 -1.28 -52.79 15.90
CA PRO A 68 -0.21 -52.61 16.88
C PRO A 68 0.52 -51.26 16.77
N ALA A 69 0.98 -50.77 17.93
CA ALA A 69 1.81 -49.57 18.01
C ALA A 69 3.19 -49.80 17.35
N ALA A 70 3.52 -48.99 16.35
CA ALA A 70 4.90 -48.81 15.93
C ALA A 70 5.68 -48.08 17.03
N ALA A 71 6.93 -48.47 17.28
CA ALA A 71 7.76 -47.82 18.29
C ALA A 71 8.16 -46.40 17.84
N GLU A 72 7.86 -45.40 18.66
CA GLU A 72 8.32 -44.03 18.42
C GLU A 72 9.85 -43.92 18.54
N PRO A 73 10.52 -43.16 17.67
CA PRO A 73 11.95 -42.93 17.76
C PRO A 73 12.32 -42.05 18.98
N GLU A 74 13.48 -42.32 19.56
CA GLU A 74 13.97 -41.76 20.82
C GLU A 74 13.95 -40.22 20.89
N ALA A 75 14.12 -39.55 19.74
CA ALA A 75 14.03 -38.10 19.59
C ALA A 75 12.69 -37.49 20.09
N ALA A 76 11.57 -38.20 19.94
CA ALA A 76 10.26 -37.72 20.38
C ALA A 76 10.17 -37.57 21.90
N ARG A 77 10.85 -38.44 22.66
CA ARG A 77 10.89 -38.40 24.12
C ARG A 77 11.72 -37.22 24.65
N ILE A 78 12.79 -36.88 23.95
CA ILE A 78 13.65 -35.74 24.29
C ILE A 78 12.87 -34.43 24.12
N ALA A 79 12.12 -34.29 23.02
CA ALA A 79 11.27 -33.11 22.78
C ALA A 79 10.21 -32.92 23.89
N LEU A 80 9.56 -34.00 24.34
CA LEU A 80 8.52 -33.93 25.37
C LEU A 80 9.08 -33.63 26.78
N ALA A 81 10.30 -34.07 27.08
CA ALA A 81 10.97 -33.77 28.34
C ALA A 81 11.38 -32.29 28.45
N VAL A 82 11.89 -31.70 27.37
CA VAL A 82 12.24 -30.27 27.32
C VAL A 82 11.00 -29.38 27.47
N ALA A 83 9.87 -29.79 26.90
CA ALA A 83 8.59 -29.08 27.03
C ALA A 83 7.96 -29.13 28.44
N SER A 84 8.50 -29.93 29.38
CA SER A 84 7.94 -30.14 30.73
C SER A 84 8.86 -29.73 31.88
N GLY A 85 10.05 -29.18 31.61
CA GLY A 85 10.83 -28.39 32.58
C GLY A 85 11.53 -29.17 33.71
N ALA A 86 11.74 -30.48 33.56
CA ALA A 86 12.46 -31.31 34.53
C ALA A 86 13.93 -31.59 34.11
N PRO A 87 14.92 -31.56 35.03
CA PRO A 87 16.32 -31.77 34.69
C PRO A 87 16.68 -33.26 34.49
N PRO A 88 17.61 -33.60 33.56
CA PRO A 88 18.06 -34.97 33.32
C PRO A 88 19.10 -35.45 34.37
N PRO A 89 19.23 -36.78 34.58
CA PRO A 89 20.20 -37.35 35.52
C PRO A 89 21.65 -37.31 35.00
N ALA A 90 22.61 -37.19 35.92
CA ALA A 90 24.04 -37.06 35.59
C ALA A 90 24.74 -38.41 35.31
N PRO A 91 25.69 -38.46 34.35
CA PRO A 91 26.51 -39.64 34.09
C PRO A 91 27.63 -39.83 35.11
N GLN A 92 28.02 -41.08 35.37
CA GLN A 92 29.09 -41.44 36.31
C GLN A 92 30.48 -41.37 35.64
N GLN A 93 31.49 -40.87 36.37
CA GLN A 93 32.89 -40.85 35.93
C GLN A 93 33.65 -42.12 36.38
N PRO A 94 34.51 -42.71 35.52
CA PRO A 94 35.58 -43.60 35.98
C PRO A 94 36.79 -42.80 36.47
N SER A 95 37.45 -43.30 37.51
CA SER A 95 38.56 -42.62 38.21
C SER A 95 39.94 -42.84 37.57
N GLN A 96 40.81 -41.82 37.62
CA GLN A 96 42.26 -41.98 37.73
C GLN A 96 42.94 -40.72 38.31
N ALA A 97 44.14 -40.89 38.85
CA ALA A 97 44.92 -39.88 39.60
C ALA A 97 46.37 -39.78 39.05
N PRO A 98 47.32 -39.04 39.67
CA PRO A 98 47.48 -37.61 39.38
C PRO A 98 48.88 -37.23 38.81
N THR A 99 49.07 -35.92 38.67
CA THR A 99 50.22 -35.16 38.12
C THR A 99 51.63 -35.50 38.66
N PRO A 100 52.67 -35.08 37.92
CA PRO A 100 53.53 -34.00 38.48
C PRO A 100 53.70 -32.76 37.57
N SER A 101 54.38 -31.74 38.10
CA SER A 101 54.49 -30.36 37.58
C SER A 101 55.87 -30.04 36.93
N PRO A 102 56.06 -28.86 36.28
CA PRO A 102 57.16 -28.60 35.34
C PRO A 102 58.33 -27.76 35.90
N GLU A 103 59.39 -27.58 35.10
CA GLU A 103 60.45 -26.57 35.27
C GLU A 103 60.78 -25.82 33.96
N PRO A 104 61.49 -24.65 33.99
CA PRO A 104 61.31 -23.60 33.00
C PRO A 104 62.55 -23.22 32.15
N ALA A 105 62.35 -22.27 31.21
CA ALA A 105 63.40 -21.61 30.45
C ALA A 105 63.99 -20.37 31.17
N PRO A 106 65.20 -19.93 30.80
CA PRO A 106 65.50 -18.48 30.79
C PRO A 106 66.39 -18.01 29.62
N GLY A 107 66.37 -16.69 29.33
CA GLY A 107 67.40 -16.00 28.52
C GLY A 107 66.88 -14.80 27.71
N ALA A 108 67.43 -13.59 27.93
CA ALA A 108 67.03 -12.37 27.23
C ALA A 108 68.15 -11.31 27.14
N GLU A 109 68.16 -10.55 26.02
CA GLU A 109 68.69 -9.16 25.86
C GLU A 109 70.22 -8.89 26.08
N PRO A 110 70.78 -7.68 25.76
CA PRO A 110 70.43 -6.68 24.72
C PRO A 110 71.66 -6.29 23.79
N PRO A 111 72.11 -5.02 23.51
CA PRO A 111 71.76 -4.31 22.26
C PRO A 111 72.88 -3.53 21.47
N ARG A 112 72.57 -3.16 20.21
CA ARG A 112 73.06 -1.96 19.43
C ARG A 112 74.55 -1.93 18.99
N PRO A 113 75.03 -1.01 18.09
CA PRO A 113 74.45 0.24 17.55
C PRO A 113 74.24 0.27 16.01
N ALA A 114 74.22 1.46 15.37
CA ALA A 114 73.57 1.73 14.08
C ALA A 114 74.46 2.43 13.01
N ALA A 115 74.02 2.37 11.74
CA ALA A 115 74.42 3.22 10.61
C ALA A 115 73.30 3.25 9.54
N GLU A 116 73.43 4.08 8.49
CA GLU A 116 72.33 4.50 7.59
C GLU A 116 72.23 3.75 6.23
N SER A 117 71.09 3.97 5.56
CA SER A 117 70.90 4.04 4.08
C SER A 117 70.32 2.82 3.32
N ALA A 118 69.71 3.17 2.17
CA ALA A 118 69.02 2.34 1.16
C ALA A 118 67.68 1.67 1.55
N ALA A 119 66.74 1.62 0.60
CA ALA A 119 65.35 1.19 0.82
C ALA A 119 65.07 -0.24 0.30
N PRO A 120 64.29 -1.06 1.04
CA PRO A 120 63.83 -2.38 0.59
C PRO A 120 62.40 -2.38 -0.01
N LYS A 121 62.03 -3.51 -0.61
CA LYS A 121 60.74 -3.80 -1.27
C LYS A 121 59.57 -3.93 -0.28
N PRO A 122 58.30 -3.82 -0.72
CA PRO A 122 57.14 -4.13 0.12
C PRO A 122 57.18 -5.58 0.65
N PRO A 123 56.66 -5.83 1.86
CA PRO A 123 56.68 -7.16 2.48
C PRO A 123 55.72 -8.14 1.78
N PRO A 124 55.94 -9.46 1.91
CA PRO A 124 54.96 -10.47 1.51
C PRO A 124 53.67 -10.33 2.33
N ALA A 125 52.54 -10.73 1.75
CA ALA A 125 51.25 -10.67 2.43
C ALA A 125 51.27 -11.50 3.73
N ALA A 126 50.81 -10.89 4.82
CA ALA A 126 50.56 -11.62 6.06
C ALA A 126 49.45 -12.66 5.83
N ALA A 127 49.62 -13.85 6.41
CA ALA A 127 48.53 -14.83 6.48
C ALA A 127 47.32 -14.21 7.20
N PRO A 128 46.07 -14.50 6.78
CA PRO A 128 44.90 -13.98 7.46
C PRO A 128 44.91 -14.45 8.92
N SER A 129 44.82 -13.50 9.85
CA SER A 129 44.54 -13.83 11.25
C SER A 129 43.20 -14.56 11.32
N PRO A 130 43.05 -15.62 12.13
CA PRO A 130 41.75 -16.26 12.31
C PRO A 130 40.74 -15.22 12.79
N ALA A 131 39.54 -15.24 12.21
CA ALA A 131 38.43 -14.43 12.71
C ALA A 131 38.18 -14.78 14.18
N PRO A 132 37.84 -13.80 15.04
CA PRO A 132 37.52 -14.09 16.43
C PRO A 132 36.33 -15.05 16.48
N GLU A 133 36.50 -16.19 17.15
CA GLU A 133 35.40 -17.13 17.36
C GLU A 133 34.23 -16.41 18.05
N ALA A 134 33.03 -16.55 17.48
CA ALA A 134 31.81 -15.92 17.97
C ALA A 134 31.28 -16.65 19.23
N GLY A 135 32.10 -16.68 20.28
CA GLY A 135 31.76 -17.26 21.56
C GLY A 135 30.57 -16.54 22.18
N PHE A 136 29.56 -17.33 22.58
CA PHE A 136 28.34 -16.85 23.22
C PHE A 136 28.69 -16.00 24.46
N ARG A 137 28.39 -14.70 24.41
CA ARG A 137 28.56 -13.81 25.55
C ARG A 137 27.38 -13.96 26.51
N LEU A 138 27.65 -13.89 27.81
CA LEU A 138 26.58 -13.74 28.80
C LEU A 138 26.20 -12.24 28.88
N PRO A 139 24.90 -11.89 28.89
CA PRO A 139 24.45 -10.50 29.00
C PRO A 139 24.70 -9.97 30.42
N ASP A 140 24.82 -8.65 30.58
CA ASP A 140 25.01 -8.03 31.90
C ASP A 140 23.84 -8.35 32.85
N PRO A 141 24.06 -9.08 33.97
CA PRO A 141 22.99 -9.41 34.91
C PRO A 141 22.28 -8.19 35.50
N ALA A 142 22.96 -7.04 35.61
CA ALA A 142 22.35 -5.81 36.10
C ALA A 142 21.42 -5.16 35.06
N LEU A 143 21.77 -5.23 33.77
CA LEU A 143 20.90 -4.84 32.66
C LEU A 143 19.70 -5.78 32.54
N VAL A 144 19.94 -7.10 32.52
CA VAL A 144 18.89 -8.14 32.48
C VAL A 144 17.87 -7.95 33.59
N GLY A 145 18.33 -7.77 34.84
CA GLY A 145 17.46 -7.58 36.00
C GLY A 145 16.61 -6.31 35.91
N ARG A 146 17.16 -5.21 35.40
CA ARG A 146 16.41 -3.95 35.19
C ARG A 146 15.36 -4.09 34.08
N THR A 147 15.75 -4.62 32.92
CA THR A 147 14.82 -4.78 31.80
C THR A 147 13.72 -5.78 32.13
N MET A 148 14.02 -6.87 32.85
CA MET A 148 12.98 -7.82 33.30
C MET A 148 11.99 -7.22 34.30
N ALA A 149 12.42 -6.31 35.18
CA ALA A 149 11.54 -5.59 36.08
C ALA A 149 10.61 -4.61 35.33
N ASP A 150 11.16 -3.82 34.40
CA ASP A 150 10.40 -2.89 33.54
C ASP A 150 9.40 -3.64 32.64
N VAL A 151 9.83 -4.75 32.02
CA VAL A 151 9.00 -5.68 31.24
C VAL A 151 7.83 -6.22 32.07
N ALA A 152 8.09 -6.61 33.32
CA ALA A 152 7.04 -7.13 34.20
C ALA A 152 6.03 -6.06 34.61
N GLU A 153 6.47 -4.84 34.95
CA GLU A 153 5.57 -3.74 35.34
C GLU A 153 4.68 -3.30 34.17
N ARG A 154 5.27 -3.06 32.99
CA ARG A 154 4.52 -2.68 31.78
C ARG A 154 3.62 -3.81 31.30
N GLY A 155 4.09 -5.06 31.31
CA GLY A 155 3.29 -6.22 30.96
C GLY A 155 2.03 -6.37 31.82
N GLN A 156 2.15 -6.20 33.15
CA GLN A 156 1.00 -6.18 34.05
C GLN A 156 0.03 -5.04 33.73
N ARG A 157 0.57 -3.84 33.44
CA ARG A 157 -0.22 -2.65 33.09
C ARG A 157 -1.04 -2.85 31.80
N ILE A 158 -0.42 -3.37 30.74
CA ILE A 158 -1.07 -3.66 29.44
C ILE A 158 -2.16 -4.73 29.61
N VAL A 159 -1.87 -5.83 30.31
CA VAL A 159 -2.85 -6.90 30.55
C VAL A 159 -4.05 -6.39 31.36
N HIS A 160 -3.81 -5.59 32.40
CA HIS A 160 -4.88 -4.99 33.19
C HIS A 160 -5.74 -4.03 32.34
N GLU A 161 -5.13 -3.20 31.49
CA GLU A 161 -5.90 -2.31 30.61
C GLU A 161 -6.69 -3.06 29.54
N PHE A 162 -6.10 -4.11 28.94
CA PHE A 162 -6.77 -4.99 27.97
C PHE A 162 -8.02 -5.65 28.58
N LEU A 163 -7.89 -6.25 29.77
CA LEU A 163 -9.02 -6.86 30.48
C LEU A 163 -10.11 -5.83 30.82
N ARG A 164 -9.71 -4.62 31.25
CA ARG A 164 -10.66 -3.52 31.53
C ARG A 164 -11.38 -3.02 30.27
N ARG A 165 -10.79 -3.20 29.08
CA ARG A 165 -11.39 -2.84 27.78
C ARG A 165 -12.31 -3.94 27.25
N GLN A 166 -11.97 -5.22 27.42
CA GLN A 166 -12.85 -6.34 27.05
C GLN A 166 -14.17 -6.32 27.85
N GLY A 167 -14.14 -5.89 29.12
CA GLY A 167 -15.33 -5.74 29.97
C GLY A 167 -16.31 -4.62 29.57
N GLY A 168 -16.15 -3.98 28.41
CA GLY A 168 -17.00 -2.88 27.94
C GLY A 168 -17.31 -2.90 26.43
N ALA A 169 -17.22 -4.07 25.78
CA ALA A 169 -17.57 -4.24 24.37
C ALA A 169 -18.87 -5.04 24.23
N ASP A 170 -19.98 -4.37 23.94
CA ASP A 170 -21.28 -5.02 23.73
C ASP A 170 -21.36 -5.73 22.37
N GLY A 171 -21.56 -7.05 22.42
CA GLY A 171 -21.88 -7.90 21.27
C GLY A 171 -21.00 -9.16 21.17
N PRO A 172 -21.57 -10.31 20.75
CA PRO A 172 -20.76 -11.48 20.45
C PRO A 172 -19.89 -11.20 19.21
N PRO A 173 -18.58 -11.48 19.23
CA PRO A 173 -17.75 -11.30 18.05
C PRO A 173 -18.21 -12.26 16.94
N ASN A 174 -18.44 -11.74 15.74
CA ASN A 174 -18.51 -12.56 14.55
C ASN A 174 -17.17 -13.33 14.43
N PRO A 175 -17.16 -14.68 14.38
CA PRO A 175 -15.92 -15.45 14.31
C PRO A 175 -15.19 -15.31 12.96
N ASP A 176 -15.87 -14.82 11.92
CA ASP A 176 -15.28 -14.59 10.59
C ASP A 176 -15.83 -13.29 9.93
N PRO A 177 -15.46 -12.11 10.45
CA PRO A 177 -15.96 -10.82 9.96
C PRO A 177 -15.35 -10.41 8.62
N LEU A 178 -14.39 -11.18 8.11
CA LEU A 178 -13.77 -11.01 6.79
C LEU A 178 -14.26 -12.08 5.81
N ASN A 179 -15.13 -12.99 6.22
CA ASN A 179 -15.67 -14.12 5.45
C ASN A 179 -14.58 -14.91 4.67
N ILE A 180 -13.53 -15.31 5.40
CA ILE A 180 -12.37 -16.07 4.92
C ILE A 180 -12.65 -17.57 4.95
N GLY A 181 -13.27 -18.06 6.02
CA GLY A 181 -13.55 -19.47 6.27
C GLY A 181 -14.48 -20.08 5.21
N SER A 182 -15.48 -19.34 4.72
CA SER A 182 -16.32 -19.84 3.62
C SER A 182 -15.55 -19.95 2.30
N ALA A 183 -14.65 -19.01 2.01
CA ALA A 183 -13.84 -19.01 0.79
C ALA A 183 -12.85 -20.18 0.77
N PHE A 184 -12.21 -20.47 1.91
CA PHE A 184 -11.39 -21.67 2.07
C PHE A 184 -12.23 -22.96 2.06
N LEU A 185 -13.44 -22.97 2.62
CA LEU A 185 -14.34 -24.13 2.56
C LEU A 185 -14.86 -24.40 1.13
N GLU A 186 -15.15 -23.36 0.34
CA GLU A 186 -15.47 -23.51 -1.09
C GLU A 186 -14.26 -24.10 -1.83
N MET A 187 -13.05 -23.53 -1.65
CA MET A 187 -11.82 -24.08 -2.22
C MET A 187 -11.61 -25.55 -1.85
N THR A 188 -11.73 -25.92 -0.57
CA THR A 188 -11.63 -27.32 -0.12
C THR A 188 -12.67 -28.20 -0.81
N THR A 189 -13.91 -27.72 -0.96
CA THR A 189 -14.97 -28.46 -1.67
C THR A 189 -14.65 -28.65 -3.16
N ARG A 190 -14.12 -27.62 -3.85
CA ARG A 190 -13.67 -27.73 -5.25
C ARG A 190 -12.48 -28.69 -5.40
N LEU A 191 -11.50 -28.63 -4.50
CA LEU A 191 -10.33 -29.53 -4.50
C LEU A 191 -10.72 -30.98 -4.24
N MET A 192 -11.66 -31.24 -3.33
CA MET A 192 -12.23 -32.57 -3.10
C MET A 192 -13.02 -33.11 -4.30
N ALA A 193 -13.55 -32.24 -5.17
CA ALA A 193 -14.18 -32.63 -6.43
C ALA A 193 -13.16 -32.91 -7.56
N ASN A 194 -11.92 -32.43 -7.47
CA ASN A 194 -10.82 -32.74 -8.40
C ASN A 194 -9.55 -33.23 -7.66
N PRO A 195 -9.62 -34.38 -6.97
CA PRO A 195 -8.51 -34.87 -6.14
C PRO A 195 -7.27 -35.23 -6.96
N ALA A 196 -7.40 -35.45 -8.27
CA ALA A 196 -6.29 -35.76 -9.17
C ALA A 196 -5.25 -34.63 -9.21
N ARG A 197 -5.66 -33.35 -9.23
CA ARG A 197 -4.72 -32.21 -9.20
C ARG A 197 -4.05 -32.05 -7.84
N MET A 198 -4.80 -32.22 -6.75
CA MET A 198 -4.22 -32.21 -5.40
C MET A 198 -3.18 -33.33 -5.24
N MET A 199 -3.46 -34.53 -5.74
CA MET A 199 -2.54 -35.65 -5.74
C MET A 199 -1.31 -35.43 -6.64
N GLN A 200 -1.46 -34.78 -7.80
CA GLN A 200 -0.33 -34.37 -8.65
C GLN A 200 0.57 -33.34 -7.95
N ALA A 201 0.00 -32.31 -7.34
CA ALA A 201 0.75 -31.31 -6.57
C ALA A 201 1.49 -31.94 -5.38
N GLN A 202 0.84 -32.88 -4.69
CA GLN A 202 1.40 -33.66 -3.60
C GLN A 202 2.57 -34.54 -4.08
N ILE A 203 2.42 -35.27 -5.19
CA ILE A 203 3.48 -36.12 -5.75
C ILE A 203 4.68 -35.27 -6.19
N GLY A 204 4.46 -34.15 -6.87
CA GLY A 204 5.52 -33.22 -7.25
C GLY A 204 6.29 -32.70 -6.04
N PHE A 205 5.57 -32.19 -5.01
CA PHE A 205 6.18 -31.75 -3.77
C PHE A 205 7.01 -32.85 -3.07
N TRP A 206 6.53 -34.10 -3.03
CA TRP A 206 7.33 -35.21 -2.47
C TRP A 206 8.57 -35.53 -3.31
N GLN A 207 8.51 -35.44 -4.64
CA GLN A 207 9.68 -35.63 -5.50
C GLN A 207 10.72 -34.51 -5.31
N ASP A 208 10.26 -33.25 -5.24
CA ASP A 208 11.10 -32.10 -4.92
C ASP A 208 11.76 -32.25 -3.53
N TYR A 209 10.97 -32.62 -2.52
CA TYR A 209 11.44 -32.72 -1.14
C TYR A 209 12.42 -33.89 -0.95
N LEU A 210 12.18 -35.04 -1.61
CA LEU A 210 13.16 -36.14 -1.66
C LEU A 210 14.44 -35.74 -2.40
N THR A 211 14.35 -34.88 -3.41
CA THR A 211 15.52 -34.33 -4.12
C THR A 211 16.29 -33.36 -3.22
N LEU A 212 15.59 -32.54 -2.43
CA LEU A 212 16.20 -31.64 -1.44
C LEU A 212 16.98 -32.44 -0.38
N TRP A 213 16.37 -33.48 0.20
CA TRP A 213 17.07 -34.38 1.14
C TRP A 213 18.31 -35.02 0.52
N GLN A 214 18.26 -35.46 -0.74
CA GLN A 214 19.43 -36.01 -1.44
C GLN A 214 20.52 -34.96 -1.69
N ASN A 215 20.15 -33.73 -2.08
CA ASN A 215 21.11 -32.67 -2.36
C ASN A 215 21.76 -32.15 -1.07
N THR A 216 21.00 -31.95 0.01
CA THR A 216 21.55 -31.59 1.33
C THR A 216 22.45 -32.69 1.89
N ALA A 217 22.08 -33.97 1.77
CA ALA A 217 22.95 -35.08 2.18
C ALA A 217 24.26 -35.13 1.38
N ARG A 218 24.23 -34.84 0.07
CA ARG A 218 25.45 -34.72 -0.77
C ARG A 218 26.32 -33.53 -0.36
N ARG A 219 25.73 -32.37 -0.09
CA ARG A 219 26.47 -31.17 0.35
C ARG A 219 27.09 -31.34 1.74
N MET A 220 26.37 -31.93 2.70
CA MET A 220 26.93 -32.30 4.01
C MET A 220 28.08 -33.31 3.93
N LEU A 221 28.16 -34.12 2.87
CA LEU A 221 29.29 -35.01 2.56
C LEU A 221 30.41 -34.33 1.73
N GLY A 222 30.38 -33.00 1.58
CA GLY A 222 31.38 -32.22 0.86
C GLY A 222 31.23 -32.22 -0.67
N GLY A 223 30.13 -32.74 -1.21
CA GLY A 223 29.80 -32.67 -2.63
C GLY A 223 29.15 -31.34 -3.03
N GLN A 224 29.14 -31.03 -4.33
CA GLN A 224 28.33 -29.94 -4.86
C GLN A 224 26.97 -30.47 -5.35
N ALA A 225 25.91 -29.70 -5.13
CA ALA A 225 24.57 -29.97 -5.66
C ALA A 225 23.82 -28.65 -5.87
N GLU A 226 23.11 -28.54 -7.00
CA GLU A 226 22.30 -27.36 -7.32
C GLU A 226 21.06 -27.24 -6.40
N PRO A 227 20.57 -26.02 -6.12
CA PRO A 227 19.30 -25.80 -5.43
C PRO A 227 18.12 -26.40 -6.20
N VAL A 228 17.21 -27.06 -5.48
CA VAL A 228 15.95 -27.60 -6.03
C VAL A 228 14.96 -26.47 -6.36
N ILE A 229 15.07 -25.35 -5.65
CA ILE A 229 14.27 -24.15 -5.89
C ILE A 229 15.10 -22.88 -5.60
N ALA A 230 14.98 -21.90 -6.49
CA ALA A 230 15.61 -20.60 -6.36
C ALA A 230 14.71 -19.57 -5.65
N GLU A 231 15.33 -18.63 -4.96
CA GLU A 231 14.68 -17.46 -4.36
C GLU A 231 14.07 -16.56 -5.46
N ARG A 232 12.95 -15.90 -5.18
CA ARG A 232 12.37 -14.90 -6.11
C ARG A 232 13.36 -13.72 -6.26
N ARG A 233 13.60 -13.27 -7.49
CA ARG A 233 14.52 -12.16 -7.79
C ARG A 233 14.09 -10.88 -7.05
N GLY A 234 14.82 -10.52 -6.00
CA GLY A 234 14.57 -9.34 -5.17
C GLY A 234 13.95 -9.62 -3.80
N ASP A 235 13.69 -10.88 -3.42
CA ASP A 235 13.28 -11.22 -2.04
C ASP A 235 14.42 -10.94 -1.06
N LYS A 236 14.22 -9.95 -0.18
CA LYS A 236 15.26 -9.46 0.75
C LYS A 236 15.46 -10.38 1.96
N ARG A 237 14.54 -11.31 2.21
CA ARG A 237 14.54 -12.19 3.39
C ARG A 237 15.80 -13.07 3.47
N PHE A 238 16.24 -13.59 2.34
CA PHE A 238 17.34 -14.56 2.25
C PHE A 238 18.68 -13.89 1.89
N LYS A 239 18.89 -12.66 2.36
CA LYS A 239 20.06 -11.83 2.02
C LYS A 239 21.34 -12.22 2.78
N ASP A 240 21.24 -12.72 4.02
CA ASP A 240 22.41 -13.20 4.77
C ASP A 240 23.03 -14.42 4.05
N ASP A 241 24.33 -14.39 3.75
CA ASP A 241 25.03 -15.44 3.01
C ASP A 241 24.93 -16.83 3.68
N ALA A 242 24.71 -16.87 5.00
CA ALA A 242 24.43 -18.12 5.72
C ALA A 242 23.22 -18.88 5.16
N TRP A 243 22.24 -18.21 4.54
CA TRP A 243 21.12 -18.85 3.84
C TRP A 243 21.52 -19.67 2.60
N ARG A 244 22.79 -19.63 2.19
CA ARG A 244 23.33 -20.30 1.00
C ARG A 244 24.58 -21.12 1.34
N GLU A 245 25.44 -20.59 2.20
CA GLU A 245 26.68 -21.23 2.65
C GLU A 245 26.48 -22.30 3.72
N ASN A 246 25.44 -22.21 4.55
CA ASN A 246 25.18 -23.16 5.62
C ASN A 246 24.08 -24.17 5.23
N GLU A 247 24.42 -25.45 5.28
CA GLU A 247 23.54 -26.55 4.87
C GLU A 247 22.20 -26.64 5.62
N VAL A 248 22.17 -26.22 6.89
CA VAL A 248 20.94 -26.25 7.70
C VAL A 248 20.02 -25.09 7.31
N PHE A 249 20.56 -23.87 7.17
CA PHE A 249 19.77 -22.71 6.75
C PHE A 249 19.32 -22.81 5.28
N ASP A 250 20.16 -23.32 4.37
CA ASP A 250 19.77 -23.57 2.99
C ASP A 250 18.69 -24.66 2.88
N PHE A 251 18.77 -25.75 3.68
CA PHE A 251 17.70 -26.75 3.76
C PHE A 251 16.39 -26.16 4.30
N ILE A 252 16.43 -25.34 5.36
CA ILE A 252 15.25 -24.65 5.92
C ILE A 252 14.62 -23.72 4.87
N LYS A 253 15.44 -22.91 4.19
CA LYS A 253 15.00 -22.01 3.11
C LYS A 253 14.38 -22.78 1.94
N GLN A 254 15.07 -23.78 1.42
CA GLN A 254 14.55 -24.56 0.28
C GLN A 254 13.27 -25.31 0.67
N SER A 255 13.18 -25.86 1.89
CA SER A 255 11.95 -26.46 2.41
C SER A 255 10.80 -25.45 2.43
N TYR A 256 11.03 -24.26 2.98
CA TYR A 256 10.05 -23.17 2.99
C TYR A 256 9.61 -22.75 1.58
N LEU A 257 10.55 -22.60 0.64
CA LEU A 257 10.25 -22.25 -0.76
C LEU A 257 9.44 -23.36 -1.46
N LEU A 258 9.72 -24.64 -1.18
CA LEU A 258 8.93 -25.77 -1.69
C LEU A 258 7.51 -25.79 -1.10
N TYR A 259 7.35 -25.54 0.21
CA TYR A 259 6.02 -25.41 0.82
C TYR A 259 5.25 -24.20 0.27
N SER A 260 5.91 -23.04 0.10
CA SER A 260 5.34 -21.84 -0.53
C SER A 260 4.85 -22.12 -1.95
N ARG A 261 5.66 -22.82 -2.76
CA ARG A 261 5.27 -23.28 -4.11
C ARG A 261 4.09 -24.26 -4.05
N TYR A 262 4.10 -25.23 -3.13
CA TYR A 262 3.01 -26.18 -2.96
C TYR A 262 1.68 -25.51 -2.60
N PHE A 263 1.65 -24.65 -1.58
CA PHE A 263 0.42 -23.93 -1.20
C PHE A 263 -0.12 -23.07 -2.35
N THR A 264 0.77 -22.34 -3.05
CA THR A 264 0.38 -21.55 -4.24
C THR A 264 -0.21 -22.45 -5.33
N ASN A 265 0.44 -23.57 -5.65
CA ASN A 265 -0.01 -24.52 -6.68
C ASN A 265 -1.35 -25.20 -6.31
N VAL A 266 -1.60 -25.48 -5.03
CA VAL A 266 -2.88 -26.05 -4.57
C VAL A 266 -4.01 -25.05 -4.73
N VAL A 267 -3.81 -23.78 -4.37
CA VAL A 267 -4.81 -22.72 -4.57
C VAL A 267 -5.07 -22.47 -6.06
N HIS A 268 -4.01 -22.34 -6.87
CA HIS A 268 -4.14 -22.12 -8.32
C HIS A 268 -4.68 -23.36 -9.05
N GLY A 269 -4.63 -24.54 -8.42
CA GLY A 269 -5.25 -25.77 -8.91
C GLY A 269 -6.77 -25.88 -8.67
N ALA A 270 -7.36 -25.00 -7.85
CA ALA A 270 -8.78 -25.03 -7.48
C ALA A 270 -9.70 -24.42 -8.56
N GLU A 271 -9.95 -25.18 -9.63
CA GLU A 271 -10.80 -24.76 -10.75
C GLU A 271 -12.27 -24.56 -10.35
N GLY A 272 -12.93 -23.62 -11.03
CA GLY A 272 -14.36 -23.36 -10.90
C GLY A 272 -14.77 -22.49 -9.70
N LEU A 273 -13.82 -21.96 -8.94
CA LEU A 273 -14.06 -20.85 -8.00
C LEU A 273 -14.48 -19.57 -8.76
N ALA A 274 -15.32 -18.74 -8.13
CA ALA A 274 -15.60 -17.41 -8.64
C ALA A 274 -14.33 -16.53 -8.56
N PRO A 275 -14.08 -15.58 -9.49
CA PRO A 275 -12.84 -14.80 -9.51
C PRO A 275 -12.53 -14.07 -8.20
N LYS A 276 -13.54 -13.46 -7.54
CA LYS A 276 -13.35 -12.85 -6.22
C LYS A 276 -12.97 -13.86 -5.14
N THR A 277 -13.58 -15.06 -5.11
CA THR A 277 -13.22 -16.12 -4.16
C THR A 277 -11.79 -16.59 -4.39
N ALA A 278 -11.40 -16.83 -5.66
CA ALA A 278 -10.04 -17.23 -6.02
C ALA A 278 -9.00 -16.19 -5.58
N GLN A 279 -9.26 -14.90 -5.85
CA GLN A 279 -8.39 -13.79 -5.41
C GLN A 279 -8.29 -13.70 -3.89
N LYS A 280 -9.41 -13.87 -3.17
CA LYS A 280 -9.48 -13.85 -1.70
C LYS A 280 -8.64 -14.97 -1.08
N VAL A 281 -8.77 -16.20 -1.58
CA VAL A 281 -7.99 -17.35 -1.12
C VAL A 281 -6.50 -17.21 -1.46
N ASP A 282 -6.17 -16.78 -2.68
CA ASP A 282 -4.79 -16.50 -3.14
C ASP A 282 -4.09 -15.42 -2.29
N PHE A 283 -4.79 -14.33 -1.97
CA PHE A 283 -4.31 -13.29 -1.06
C PHE A 283 -4.05 -13.83 0.36
N TYR A 284 -5.05 -14.43 1.03
CA TYR A 284 -4.87 -14.92 2.40
C TYR A 284 -3.88 -16.09 2.50
N THR A 285 -3.72 -16.88 1.43
CA THR A 285 -2.65 -17.90 1.35
C THR A 285 -1.26 -17.26 1.26
N ARG A 286 -1.08 -16.15 0.51
CA ARG A 286 0.17 -15.36 0.58
C ARG A 286 0.44 -14.87 1.99
N GLN A 287 -0.55 -14.31 2.68
CA GLN A 287 -0.39 -13.81 4.06
C GLN A 287 0.07 -14.92 5.02
N PHE A 288 -0.55 -16.11 4.95
CA PHE A 288 -0.14 -17.27 5.75
C PHE A 288 1.29 -17.74 5.42
N VAL A 289 1.63 -17.84 4.14
CA VAL A 289 2.96 -18.26 3.68
C VAL A 289 4.05 -17.26 4.09
N ASP A 290 3.79 -15.96 3.99
CA ASP A 290 4.76 -14.93 4.42
C ASP A 290 4.88 -14.86 5.96
N ALA A 291 3.81 -15.14 6.71
CA ALA A 291 3.85 -15.28 8.17
C ALA A 291 4.66 -16.49 8.63
N MET A 292 4.55 -17.62 7.92
CA MET A 292 5.32 -18.85 8.19
C MET A 292 6.77 -18.81 7.65
N SER A 293 7.27 -17.65 7.24
CA SER A 293 8.64 -17.52 6.72
C SER A 293 9.69 -17.76 7.82
N PRO A 294 10.73 -18.57 7.58
CA PRO A 294 11.74 -18.89 8.61
C PRO A 294 12.60 -17.70 9.03
N THR A 295 12.54 -16.57 8.32
CA THR A 295 13.12 -15.30 8.76
C THR A 295 12.42 -14.68 9.95
N ASN A 296 11.14 -15.01 10.18
CA ASN A 296 10.30 -14.36 11.19
C ASN A 296 10.51 -14.93 12.60
N PHE A 297 11.31 -15.99 12.74
CA PHE A 297 11.50 -16.72 14.00
C PHE A 297 12.98 -16.75 14.39
N TRP A 298 13.26 -16.47 15.67
CA TRP A 298 14.62 -16.33 16.18
C TRP A 298 15.46 -17.61 16.08
N LEU A 299 14.84 -18.80 16.13
CA LEU A 299 15.53 -20.10 16.02
C LEU A 299 15.97 -20.46 14.60
N THR A 300 15.38 -19.84 13.57
CA THR A 300 15.62 -20.20 12.16
C THR A 300 16.23 -19.06 11.34
N ASN A 301 16.33 -17.85 11.90
CA ASN A 301 16.96 -16.71 11.26
C ASN A 301 18.46 -16.60 11.66
N PRO A 302 19.42 -16.76 10.72
CA PRO A 302 20.85 -16.74 11.02
C PRO A 302 21.35 -15.36 11.49
N GLU A 303 20.78 -14.27 10.99
CA GLU A 303 21.13 -12.91 11.42
C GLU A 303 20.74 -12.70 12.89
N VAL A 304 19.55 -13.14 13.28
CA VAL A 304 19.06 -13.06 14.67
C VAL A 304 19.88 -13.95 15.59
N LEU A 305 20.19 -15.19 15.20
CA LEU A 305 21.03 -16.10 16.00
C LEU A 305 22.43 -15.51 16.21
N ARG A 306 23.07 -15.04 15.13
CA ARG A 306 24.38 -14.36 15.18
C ARG A 306 24.32 -13.16 16.12
N LYS A 307 23.29 -12.31 15.98
CA LYS A 307 23.15 -11.11 16.81
C LYS A 307 22.88 -11.41 18.28
N THR A 308 22.15 -12.48 18.56
CA THR A 308 21.88 -12.99 19.91
C THR A 308 23.16 -13.50 20.57
N ALA A 309 24.02 -14.22 19.84
CA ALA A 309 25.33 -14.67 20.36
C ALA A 309 26.32 -13.50 20.57
N GLU A 310 26.37 -12.53 19.65
CA GLU A 310 27.20 -11.32 19.75
C GLU A 310 26.89 -10.45 20.98
N THR A 311 25.59 -10.34 21.32
CA THR A 311 25.06 -9.43 22.34
C THR A 311 24.59 -10.14 23.61
N GLY A 312 24.76 -11.46 23.70
CA GLY A 312 24.24 -12.28 24.80
C GLY A 312 22.71 -12.27 24.98
N GLY A 313 21.96 -11.83 23.97
CA GLY A 313 20.50 -11.68 24.04
C GLY A 313 20.00 -10.27 24.40
N GLU A 314 20.88 -9.28 24.55
CA GLU A 314 20.46 -7.88 24.76
C GLU A 314 19.57 -7.36 23.61
N ASN A 315 19.77 -7.87 22.39
CA ASN A 315 18.88 -7.63 21.24
C ASN A 315 17.42 -8.05 21.51
N LEU A 316 17.21 -9.21 22.14
CA LEU A 316 15.88 -9.74 22.47
C LEU A 316 15.24 -8.99 23.64
N LEU A 317 16.05 -8.62 24.65
CA LEU A 317 15.59 -7.79 25.78
C LEU A 317 15.11 -6.41 25.30
N LYS A 318 15.89 -5.77 24.43
CA LYS A 318 15.54 -4.48 23.82
C LYS A 318 14.34 -4.62 22.87
N GLY A 319 14.29 -5.71 22.09
CA GLY A 319 13.15 -6.00 21.22
C GLY A 319 11.84 -6.24 21.97
N LEU A 320 11.88 -6.82 23.16
CA LEU A 320 10.72 -6.95 24.05
C LEU A 320 10.27 -5.60 24.62
N SER A 321 11.21 -4.72 24.99
CA SER A 321 10.90 -3.33 25.36
C SER A 321 10.23 -2.56 24.22
N ASN A 322 10.68 -2.75 22.98
CA ASN A 322 10.07 -2.18 21.78
C ASN A 322 8.63 -2.71 21.60
N LEU A 323 8.43 -4.03 21.70
CA LEU A 323 7.12 -4.67 21.58
C LEU A 323 6.11 -4.16 22.62
N LEU A 324 6.54 -4.00 23.88
CA LEU A 324 5.70 -3.45 24.95
C LEU A 324 5.35 -1.98 24.68
N SER A 325 6.31 -1.17 24.23
CA SER A 325 6.07 0.25 23.89
C SER A 325 5.07 0.41 22.74
N ASP A 326 5.12 -0.49 21.75
CA ASP A 326 4.20 -0.53 20.60
C ASP A 326 2.79 -1.03 20.99
N LEU A 327 2.67 -1.86 22.04
CA LEU A 327 1.40 -2.25 22.68
C LEU A 327 0.82 -1.13 23.57
N GLU A 328 1.67 -0.39 24.30
CA GLU A 328 1.27 0.78 25.09
C GLU A 328 0.75 1.90 24.17
N ARG A 329 1.48 2.27 23.10
CA ARG A 329 1.01 3.26 22.10
C ARG A 329 -0.26 2.80 21.37
N GLY A 330 -0.40 1.50 21.10
CA GLY A 330 -1.61 0.91 20.55
C GLY A 330 -2.74 0.68 21.56
N LYS A 331 -2.57 1.08 22.83
CA LYS A 331 -3.57 1.01 23.91
C LYS A 331 -4.17 -0.40 24.05
N GLY A 332 -3.31 -1.43 23.98
CA GLY A 332 -3.66 -2.85 24.03
C GLY A 332 -3.84 -3.54 22.67
N LYS A 333 -3.79 -2.82 21.54
CA LYS A 333 -3.51 -3.39 20.22
C LYS A 333 -2.02 -3.24 19.88
N LEU A 334 -1.46 -4.10 19.04
CA LEU A 334 -0.08 -3.94 18.56
C LEU A 334 -0.03 -2.92 17.41
N ARG A 335 0.60 -1.75 17.62
CA ARG A 335 0.87 -0.76 16.55
C ARG A 335 2.38 -0.67 16.29
N ILE A 336 2.88 -1.41 15.31
CA ILE A 336 4.32 -1.52 14.97
C ILE A 336 4.91 -0.15 14.57
N HIS A 337 6.00 0.28 15.21
CA HIS A 337 6.72 1.51 14.87
C HIS A 337 7.59 1.31 13.62
N MET A 338 7.16 1.81 12.46
CA MET A 338 7.89 1.60 11.19
C MET A 338 8.94 2.69 10.89
N THR A 339 8.99 3.76 11.68
CA THR A 339 9.89 4.91 11.52
C THR A 339 10.10 5.59 12.88
N ASP A 340 11.17 6.35 13.08
CA ASP A 340 11.27 7.22 14.26
C ASP A 340 10.44 8.51 14.06
N GLU A 341 9.18 8.46 14.51
CA GLU A 341 8.24 9.59 14.45
C GLU A 341 8.78 10.86 15.11
N SER A 342 9.63 10.73 16.15
CA SER A 342 10.19 11.89 16.89
C SER A 342 11.19 12.72 16.09
N LYS A 343 11.52 12.32 14.85
CA LYS A 343 12.42 13.04 13.95
C LYS A 343 11.68 13.84 12.87
N PHE A 344 10.35 13.81 12.85
CA PHE A 344 9.54 14.50 11.84
C PHE A 344 8.52 15.46 12.48
N THR A 345 8.56 16.72 12.03
CA THR A 345 7.62 17.77 12.48
C THR A 345 7.07 18.49 11.24
N ILE A 346 5.75 18.44 11.08
CA ILE A 346 5.03 18.94 9.90
C ILE A 346 5.10 20.48 9.85
N GLY A 347 5.84 21.00 8.88
CA GLY A 347 6.17 22.42 8.70
C GLY A 347 7.55 22.85 9.18
N GLU A 348 8.32 21.99 9.86
CA GLU A 348 9.70 22.30 10.27
C GLU A 348 10.75 21.51 9.47
N ASN A 349 10.50 20.22 9.19
CA ASN A 349 11.44 19.38 8.45
C ASN A 349 10.81 18.43 7.40
N ILE A 350 9.48 18.34 7.38
CA ILE A 350 8.65 17.69 6.35
C ILE A 350 7.47 18.61 6.04
N ALA A 351 6.96 18.66 4.79
CA ALA A 351 5.97 19.67 4.34
C ALA A 351 6.48 21.11 4.51
N VAL A 352 7.69 21.37 4.00
CA VAL A 352 8.48 22.60 4.24
C VAL A 352 8.66 23.49 3.00
N THR A 353 7.92 23.27 1.91
CA THR A 353 8.01 24.19 0.76
C THR A 353 7.33 25.53 1.12
N PRO A 354 8.04 26.69 1.03
CA PRO A 354 7.47 27.97 1.43
C PRO A 354 6.19 28.32 0.66
N GLY A 355 5.18 28.79 1.39
CA GLY A 355 3.87 29.14 0.84
C GLY A 355 2.95 29.69 1.92
N LYS A 356 1.71 30.00 1.55
CA LYS A 356 0.66 30.49 2.45
C LYS A 356 -0.66 29.77 2.16
N VAL A 357 -1.48 29.55 3.18
CA VAL A 357 -2.90 29.26 3.00
C VAL A 357 -3.57 30.55 2.50
N VAL A 358 -4.22 30.52 1.34
CA VAL A 358 -4.88 31.70 0.73
C VAL A 358 -6.41 31.60 0.71
N TYR A 359 -6.94 30.42 1.03
CA TYR A 359 -8.37 30.17 1.19
C TYR A 359 -8.59 28.97 2.11
N ARG A 360 -9.69 28.96 2.87
CA ARG A 360 -10.09 27.84 3.76
C ARG A 360 -11.62 27.72 3.75
N ASN A 361 -12.11 26.48 3.75
CA ASN A 361 -13.52 26.15 4.03
C ASN A 361 -13.61 24.87 4.87
N ALA A 362 -14.83 24.35 5.11
CA ALA A 362 -15.07 23.20 5.99
C ALA A 362 -14.39 21.88 5.56
N LEU A 363 -13.94 21.72 4.31
CA LEU A 363 -13.27 20.51 3.83
C LEU A 363 -11.81 20.70 3.44
N MET A 364 -11.36 21.92 3.10
CA MET A 364 -9.97 22.14 2.69
C MET A 364 -9.40 23.53 3.00
N GLU A 365 -8.08 23.55 3.14
CA GLU A 365 -7.21 24.72 3.00
C GLU A 365 -6.57 24.70 1.61
N LEU A 366 -6.65 25.80 0.87
CA LEU A 366 -5.91 25.96 -0.39
C LEU A 366 -4.59 26.67 -0.09
N ILE A 367 -3.49 25.95 -0.26
CA ILE A 367 -2.13 26.49 -0.10
C ILE A 367 -1.62 26.96 -1.47
N GLN A 368 -1.14 28.19 -1.56
CA GLN A 368 -0.34 28.70 -2.69
C GLN A 368 1.12 28.73 -2.26
N TYR A 369 2.02 28.14 -3.07
CA TYR A 369 3.45 28.16 -2.79
C TYR A 369 4.13 29.43 -3.32
N SER A 370 5.13 29.92 -2.59
CA SER A 370 5.94 31.07 -3.01
C SER A 370 6.83 30.68 -4.20
N PRO A 371 6.93 31.53 -5.24
CA PRO A 371 7.71 31.25 -6.43
C PRO A 371 9.22 31.25 -6.13
N THR A 372 9.97 30.46 -6.90
CA THR A 372 11.46 30.46 -6.85
C THR A 372 12.08 30.86 -8.19
N THR A 373 11.32 31.59 -9.02
CA THR A 373 11.69 32.05 -10.37
C THR A 373 11.10 33.44 -10.61
N GLU A 374 11.77 34.30 -11.40
CA GLU A 374 11.30 35.67 -11.67
C GLU A 374 10.00 35.72 -12.51
N THR A 375 9.80 34.71 -13.35
CA THR A 375 8.56 34.50 -14.12
C THR A 375 8.06 33.08 -13.93
N VAL A 376 6.74 32.92 -14.08
CA VAL A 376 6.01 31.67 -13.92
C VAL A 376 5.12 31.42 -15.13
N LEU A 377 4.75 30.17 -15.38
CA LEU A 377 3.75 29.80 -16.38
C LEU A 377 2.43 30.53 -16.11
N LYS A 378 1.78 30.98 -17.18
CA LYS A 378 0.55 31.76 -17.10
C LYS A 378 -0.54 30.99 -16.36
N ARG A 379 -0.94 29.83 -16.90
CA ARG A 379 -1.91 28.92 -16.26
C ARG A 379 -1.36 28.38 -14.93
N PRO A 380 -2.04 28.58 -13.79
CA PRO A 380 -1.67 27.97 -12.52
C PRO A 380 -1.79 26.44 -12.53
N LEU A 381 -1.16 25.78 -11.56
CA LEU A 381 -1.25 24.33 -11.34
C LEU A 381 -2.01 24.05 -10.04
N LEU A 382 -3.20 23.47 -10.14
CA LEU A 382 -3.97 22.95 -9.00
C LEU A 382 -3.63 21.48 -8.75
N ILE A 383 -3.34 21.11 -7.51
CA ILE A 383 -3.10 19.74 -7.09
C ILE A 383 -4.20 19.27 -6.12
N LEU A 384 -4.85 18.17 -6.48
CA LEU A 384 -5.87 17.45 -5.72
C LEU A 384 -5.29 16.13 -5.20
N PRO A 385 -4.67 16.13 -4.01
CA PRO A 385 -4.15 14.91 -3.38
C PRO A 385 -5.30 14.00 -2.92
N PRO A 386 -5.05 12.73 -2.58
CA PRO A 386 -6.01 11.95 -1.82
C PRO A 386 -6.24 12.59 -0.43
N TRP A 387 -7.40 12.30 0.16
CA TRP A 387 -7.67 12.48 1.59
C TRP A 387 -7.63 11.16 2.37
N ILE A 388 -7.17 10.08 1.71
CA ILE A 388 -6.64 8.87 2.33
C ILE A 388 -5.16 9.14 2.61
N ASN A 389 -4.83 9.30 3.89
CA ASN A 389 -3.63 10.00 4.39
C ASN A 389 -3.53 11.45 3.85
N LYS A 390 -2.49 12.18 4.27
CA LYS A 390 -2.39 13.64 4.08
C LYS A 390 -1.62 14.05 2.81
N PHE A 391 -1.76 15.32 2.39
CA PHE A 391 -1.22 15.80 1.09
C PHE A 391 0.30 15.73 0.94
N TYR A 392 1.05 15.77 2.05
CA TYR A 392 2.50 16.02 2.03
C TYR A 392 3.34 14.86 1.48
N ILE A 393 2.72 13.77 1.02
CA ILE A 393 3.36 12.79 0.13
C ILE A 393 3.92 13.41 -1.16
N LEU A 394 3.34 14.52 -1.62
CA LEU A 394 3.86 15.32 -2.74
C LEU A 394 4.83 16.45 -2.29
N ASP A 395 4.94 16.71 -0.98
CA ASP A 395 5.85 17.69 -0.37
C ASP A 395 6.54 17.11 0.89
N LEU A 396 7.34 16.05 0.71
CA LEU A 396 8.02 15.37 1.82
C LEU A 396 9.17 16.23 2.37
N ARG A 397 10.42 15.89 2.03
CA ARG A 397 11.60 16.70 2.33
C ARG A 397 12.04 17.44 1.06
N PRO A 398 12.85 18.52 1.15
CA PRO A 398 13.23 19.32 -0.02
C PRO A 398 13.90 18.55 -1.19
N LYS A 399 14.44 17.35 -0.92
CA LYS A 399 15.08 16.45 -1.91
C LYS A 399 14.10 15.55 -2.67
N ASN A 400 12.88 15.37 -2.19
CA ASN A 400 11.86 14.45 -2.71
C ASN A 400 10.45 15.04 -2.64
N SER A 401 10.36 16.37 -2.74
CA SER A 401 9.12 17.11 -2.92
C SER A 401 8.86 17.34 -4.40
N PHE A 402 7.73 16.84 -4.90
CA PHE A 402 7.22 17.14 -6.24
C PHE A 402 6.77 18.60 -6.32
N VAL A 403 6.13 19.11 -5.27
CA VAL A 403 5.68 20.50 -5.16
C VAL A 403 6.85 21.48 -5.33
N ARG A 404 7.91 21.33 -4.53
CA ARG A 404 9.13 22.17 -4.59
C ARG A 404 9.75 22.14 -5.97
N TRP A 405 9.78 20.97 -6.58
CA TRP A 405 10.33 20.80 -7.92
C TRP A 405 9.44 21.51 -8.97
N ALA A 406 8.12 21.33 -8.95
CA ALA A 406 7.19 22.01 -9.85
C ALA A 406 7.25 23.55 -9.72
N VAL A 407 7.37 24.08 -8.50
CA VAL A 407 7.65 25.51 -8.26
C VAL A 407 8.98 25.93 -8.92
N SER A 408 10.05 25.14 -8.76
CA SER A 408 11.35 25.42 -9.42
C SER A 408 11.32 25.31 -10.95
N GLN A 409 10.35 24.57 -11.50
CA GLN A 409 10.07 24.50 -12.94
C GLN A 409 9.18 25.66 -13.43
N GLY A 410 8.88 26.65 -12.57
CA GLY A 410 8.14 27.86 -12.90
C GLY A 410 6.61 27.73 -12.87
N HIS A 411 6.03 26.73 -12.20
CA HIS A 411 4.58 26.68 -11.99
C HIS A 411 4.15 27.58 -10.84
N THR A 412 3.02 28.29 -10.97
CA THR A 412 2.30 28.80 -9.79
C THR A 412 1.52 27.64 -9.19
N VAL A 413 2.07 26.99 -8.16
CA VAL A 413 1.50 25.76 -7.58
C VAL A 413 0.51 26.08 -6.46
N PHE A 414 -0.66 25.48 -6.55
CA PHE A 414 -1.69 25.41 -5.51
C PHE A 414 -1.96 23.95 -5.14
N ILE A 415 -2.21 23.66 -3.85
CA ILE A 415 -2.63 22.32 -3.40
C ILE A 415 -3.78 22.41 -2.39
N CYS A 416 -4.74 21.49 -2.49
CA CYS A 416 -5.78 21.31 -1.47
C CYS A 416 -5.22 20.46 -0.31
N SER A 417 -5.09 21.08 0.86
CA SER A 417 -4.86 20.40 2.14
C SER A 417 -6.22 20.06 2.76
N TRP A 418 -6.62 18.79 2.67
CA TRP A 418 -7.91 18.32 3.18
C TRP A 418 -7.95 18.31 4.71
N VAL A 419 -9.12 18.59 5.27
CA VAL A 419 -9.40 18.42 6.71
C VAL A 419 -9.33 16.94 7.11
N ASN A 420 -8.87 16.66 8.33
CA ASN A 420 -9.04 15.36 8.98
C ASN A 420 -10.40 15.38 9.72
N PRO A 421 -11.44 14.66 9.24
CA PRO A 421 -12.82 14.92 9.66
C PRO A 421 -13.19 14.28 11.00
N ASP A 422 -14.16 14.90 11.68
CA ASP A 422 -14.77 14.45 12.94
C ASP A 422 -16.26 14.07 12.73
N GLU A 423 -17.01 13.86 13.82
CA GLU A 423 -18.44 13.57 13.80
C GLU A 423 -19.27 14.65 13.08
N SER A 424 -18.82 15.92 13.06
CA SER A 424 -19.57 17.04 12.48
C SER A 424 -19.58 17.01 10.95
N LEU A 425 -18.64 16.30 10.33
CA LEU A 425 -18.50 16.16 8.89
C LEU A 425 -19.05 14.83 8.35
N ALA A 426 -19.67 14.00 9.19
CA ALA A 426 -20.19 12.66 8.83
C ALA A 426 -21.10 12.63 7.57
N GLU A 427 -21.93 13.66 7.42
CA GLU A 427 -22.89 13.85 6.32
C GLU A 427 -22.28 14.53 5.08
N MET A 428 -20.96 14.74 5.04
CA MET A 428 -20.26 15.17 3.83
C MET A 428 -20.16 13.97 2.87
N GLY A 429 -20.76 14.13 1.70
CA GLY A 429 -20.76 13.18 0.59
C GLY A 429 -19.72 13.53 -0.47
N PHE A 430 -19.61 12.67 -1.50
CA PHE A 430 -18.66 12.88 -2.59
C PHE A 430 -18.94 14.15 -3.41
N GLU A 431 -20.22 14.56 -3.51
CA GLU A 431 -20.65 15.84 -4.08
C GLU A 431 -20.13 17.05 -3.28
N ASP A 432 -20.08 16.96 -1.95
CA ASP A 432 -19.59 18.02 -1.08
C ASP A 432 -18.07 18.20 -1.24
N TYR A 433 -17.32 17.11 -1.38
CA TYR A 433 -15.90 17.14 -1.76
C TYR A 433 -15.66 17.74 -3.16
N MET A 434 -16.54 17.49 -4.14
CA MET A 434 -16.46 18.11 -5.48
C MET A 434 -16.69 19.62 -5.42
N ARG A 435 -17.71 20.06 -4.67
CA ARG A 435 -18.15 21.46 -4.60
C ARG A 435 -17.24 22.32 -3.71
N LEU A 436 -16.84 21.81 -2.55
CA LEU A 436 -15.97 22.51 -1.59
C LEU A 436 -14.47 22.26 -1.84
N GLY A 437 -14.10 21.25 -2.62
CA GLY A 437 -12.74 21.01 -3.08
C GLY A 437 -12.48 21.69 -4.44
N PRO A 438 -12.46 20.95 -5.57
CA PRO A 438 -12.12 21.46 -6.90
C PRO A 438 -12.82 22.77 -7.30
N TYR A 439 -14.15 22.88 -7.13
CA TYR A 439 -14.89 24.08 -7.54
C TYR A 439 -14.49 25.31 -6.72
N ALA A 440 -14.49 25.20 -5.39
CA ALA A 440 -14.05 26.30 -4.52
C ALA A 440 -12.55 26.65 -4.71
N ALA A 441 -11.70 25.68 -5.03
CA ALA A 441 -10.29 25.90 -5.35
C ALA A 441 -10.11 26.72 -6.64
N LEU A 442 -10.85 26.38 -7.72
CA LEU A 442 -10.84 27.16 -8.97
C LEU A 442 -11.33 28.59 -8.75
N ASP A 443 -12.45 28.74 -8.04
CA ASP A 443 -13.01 30.03 -7.63
C ASP A 443 -12.02 30.88 -6.81
N ALA A 444 -11.10 30.26 -6.06
CA ALA A 444 -10.07 30.93 -5.29
C ALA A 444 -8.83 31.26 -6.15
N ILE A 445 -8.41 30.35 -7.04
CA ILE A 445 -7.27 30.56 -7.95
C ILE A 445 -7.57 31.70 -8.94
N GLU A 446 -8.77 31.77 -9.50
CA GLU A 446 -9.17 32.85 -10.42
C GLU A 446 -9.12 34.22 -9.72
N LYS A 447 -9.53 34.29 -8.44
CA LYS A 447 -9.41 35.50 -7.59
C LYS A 447 -7.97 35.83 -7.20
N ALA A 448 -7.15 34.82 -6.91
CA ALA A 448 -5.75 35.02 -6.50
C ALA A 448 -4.83 35.42 -7.67
N THR A 449 -5.10 34.93 -8.88
CA THR A 449 -4.16 35.02 -10.03
C THR A 449 -4.67 35.81 -11.22
N GLY A 450 -5.97 36.06 -11.32
CA GLY A 450 -6.64 36.60 -12.51
C GLY A 450 -6.82 35.60 -13.65
N GLU A 451 -6.36 34.35 -13.49
CA GLU A 451 -6.46 33.32 -14.52
C GLU A 451 -7.64 32.40 -14.31
N ARG A 452 -8.58 32.42 -15.26
CA ARG A 452 -9.73 31.52 -15.29
C ARG A 452 -9.35 30.06 -15.60
N GLN A 453 -8.26 29.82 -16.34
CA GLN A 453 -7.84 28.48 -16.75
C GLN A 453 -6.62 27.99 -15.97
N VAL A 454 -6.74 26.78 -15.40
CA VAL A 454 -5.67 26.07 -14.70
C VAL A 454 -5.29 24.77 -15.41
N ASN A 455 -4.11 24.27 -15.06
CA ASN A 455 -3.75 22.87 -15.20
C ASN A 455 -4.10 22.14 -13.89
N ALA A 456 -4.60 20.91 -13.93
CA ALA A 456 -4.97 20.14 -12.74
C ALA A 456 -4.22 18.81 -12.64
N ILE A 457 -3.71 18.50 -11.44
CA ILE A 457 -3.26 17.16 -11.04
C ILE A 457 -4.27 16.58 -10.05
N GLY A 458 -4.62 15.31 -10.21
CA GLY A 458 -5.27 14.51 -9.18
C GLY A 458 -4.46 13.25 -8.88
N TYR A 459 -4.32 12.90 -7.60
CA TYR A 459 -3.57 11.72 -7.15
C TYR A 459 -4.48 10.73 -6.42
N CYS A 460 -4.45 9.45 -6.82
CA CYS A 460 -5.28 8.38 -6.28
C CYS A 460 -6.77 8.80 -6.24
N LEU A 461 -7.42 8.80 -5.07
CA LEU A 461 -8.80 9.25 -4.87
C LEU A 461 -9.02 10.73 -5.27
N GLY A 462 -8.01 11.60 -5.13
CA GLY A 462 -8.06 12.98 -5.66
C GLY A 462 -8.11 13.04 -7.19
N GLY A 463 -7.56 12.02 -7.87
CA GLY A 463 -7.71 11.81 -9.32
C GLY A 463 -9.11 11.32 -9.70
N THR A 464 -9.68 10.41 -8.91
CA THR A 464 -11.07 9.95 -9.11
C THR A 464 -12.06 11.10 -8.90
N LEU A 465 -11.81 12.00 -7.93
CA LEU A 465 -12.55 13.24 -7.75
C LEU A 465 -12.36 14.21 -8.93
N LEU A 466 -11.12 14.40 -9.41
CA LEU A 466 -10.84 15.25 -10.59
C LEU A 466 -11.59 14.76 -11.83
N ALA A 467 -11.55 13.46 -12.14
CA ALA A 467 -12.27 12.91 -13.29
C ALA A 467 -13.79 13.06 -13.16
N SER A 468 -14.35 12.83 -11.97
CA SER A 468 -15.77 13.06 -11.68
C SER A 468 -16.15 14.54 -11.88
N THR A 469 -15.28 15.45 -11.41
CA THR A 469 -15.44 16.90 -11.59
C THR A 469 -15.38 17.28 -13.08
N LEU A 470 -14.46 16.71 -13.86
CA LEU A 470 -14.33 16.99 -15.29
C LEU A 470 -15.52 16.50 -16.11
N ALA A 471 -16.08 15.33 -15.76
CA ALA A 471 -17.33 14.86 -16.37
C ALA A 471 -18.48 15.83 -16.04
N HIS A 472 -18.64 16.23 -14.77
CA HIS A 472 -19.63 17.22 -14.36
C HIS A 472 -19.44 18.57 -15.08
N MET A 473 -18.21 19.08 -15.17
CA MET A 473 -17.85 20.29 -15.90
C MET A 473 -18.24 20.22 -17.39
N ALA A 474 -18.01 19.07 -18.04
CA ALA A 474 -18.40 18.87 -19.44
C ALA A 474 -19.92 18.93 -19.65
N ARG A 475 -20.72 18.46 -18.68
CA ARG A 475 -22.19 18.64 -18.67
C ARG A 475 -22.61 20.11 -18.54
N ARG A 476 -21.90 20.87 -17.71
CA ARG A 476 -22.18 22.30 -17.41
C ARG A 476 -21.58 23.29 -18.41
N GLY A 477 -20.69 22.86 -19.29
CA GLY A 477 -19.94 23.73 -20.19
C GLY A 477 -18.83 24.55 -19.51
N ASP A 478 -18.27 24.06 -18.40
CA ASP A 478 -17.18 24.71 -17.66
C ASP A 478 -15.81 24.24 -18.18
N ASP A 479 -15.05 25.15 -18.80
CA ASP A 479 -13.73 24.91 -19.41
C ASP A 479 -12.55 25.44 -18.58
N ARG A 480 -12.72 25.63 -17.26
CA ARG A 480 -11.67 26.16 -16.36
C ARG A 480 -10.47 25.22 -16.15
N VAL A 481 -10.60 23.92 -16.44
CA VAL A 481 -9.46 23.00 -16.44
C VAL A 481 -8.99 22.77 -17.88
N ALA A 482 -7.86 23.39 -18.24
CA ALA A 482 -7.32 23.37 -19.60
C ALA A 482 -6.47 22.13 -19.90
N SER A 483 -5.91 21.48 -18.87
CA SER A 483 -5.29 20.16 -18.97
C SER A 483 -5.40 19.42 -17.64
N ALA A 484 -5.41 18.08 -17.69
CA ALA A 484 -5.55 17.21 -16.54
C ALA A 484 -4.36 16.23 -16.43
N THR A 485 -4.06 15.81 -15.21
CA THR A 485 -3.00 14.84 -14.92
C THR A 485 -3.48 13.92 -13.80
N PHE A 486 -3.29 12.62 -13.97
CA PHE A 486 -3.77 11.58 -13.06
C PHE A 486 -2.60 10.72 -12.60
N PHE A 487 -2.29 10.76 -11.31
CA PHE A 487 -1.28 9.88 -10.71
C PHE A 487 -1.99 8.67 -10.09
N THR A 488 -1.63 7.46 -10.51
CA THR A 488 -2.10 6.14 -10.01
C THR A 488 -3.58 6.14 -9.63
N THR A 489 -4.41 6.52 -10.59
CA THR A 489 -5.84 6.80 -10.40
C THR A 489 -6.67 5.70 -11.06
N MET A 490 -7.55 5.06 -10.30
CA MET A 490 -8.58 4.18 -10.85
C MET A 490 -9.84 4.98 -11.19
N LEU A 491 -10.39 4.70 -12.37
CA LEU A 491 -11.63 5.27 -12.91
C LEU A 491 -12.58 4.14 -13.34
N ASP A 492 -12.01 3.09 -13.92
CA ASP A 492 -12.58 1.75 -13.96
C ASP A 492 -12.04 0.94 -12.76
N PHE A 493 -12.96 0.36 -11.99
CA PHE A 493 -12.71 -0.42 -10.77
C PHE A 493 -12.96 -1.93 -10.95
N GLU A 494 -13.14 -2.43 -12.19
CA GLU A 494 -13.32 -3.87 -12.43
C GLU A 494 -12.14 -4.71 -11.91
N GLU A 495 -10.91 -4.21 -12.10
CA GLU A 495 -9.68 -4.80 -11.56
C GLU A 495 -9.13 -3.94 -10.40
N ALA A 496 -9.90 -3.74 -9.33
CA ALA A 496 -9.55 -2.89 -8.17
C ALA A 496 -8.38 -3.37 -7.28
N GLY A 497 -7.45 -4.16 -7.81
CA GLY A 497 -6.28 -4.67 -7.09
C GLY A 497 -6.60 -5.57 -5.90
N GLU A 498 -5.65 -5.72 -4.98
CA GLU A 498 -5.82 -6.54 -3.78
C GLU A 498 -6.80 -5.90 -2.77
N LEU A 499 -7.12 -4.61 -2.90
CA LEU A 499 -8.20 -3.96 -2.14
C LEU A 499 -9.57 -4.61 -2.41
N GLY A 500 -9.81 -5.17 -3.60
CA GLY A 500 -11.05 -5.88 -3.93
C GLY A 500 -11.36 -7.10 -3.04
N VAL A 501 -10.36 -7.62 -2.31
CA VAL A 501 -10.49 -8.71 -1.32
C VAL A 501 -11.22 -8.27 -0.04
N PHE A 502 -11.28 -6.95 0.20
CA PHE A 502 -11.95 -6.31 1.33
C PHE A 502 -13.28 -5.63 0.94
N ILE A 503 -13.82 -5.96 -0.25
CA ILE A 503 -15.06 -5.41 -0.81
C ILE A 503 -16.02 -6.53 -1.22
N ASP A 504 -16.59 -7.18 -0.21
CA ASP A 504 -17.83 -7.97 -0.30
C ASP A 504 -18.97 -7.35 0.54
N GLU A 505 -20.20 -7.84 0.35
CA GLU A 505 -21.41 -7.23 0.92
C GLU A 505 -21.41 -7.23 2.47
N GLU A 506 -20.89 -8.30 3.08
CA GLU A 506 -20.90 -8.49 4.53
C GLU A 506 -19.83 -7.61 5.19
N GLN A 507 -18.64 -7.53 4.57
CA GLN A 507 -17.58 -6.61 4.97
C GLN A 507 -18.04 -5.14 4.88
N LEU A 508 -18.74 -4.75 3.80
CA LEU A 508 -19.27 -3.40 3.65
C LEU A 508 -20.34 -3.07 4.70
N GLN A 509 -21.30 -3.97 4.95
CA GLN A 509 -22.28 -3.78 6.03
C GLN A 509 -21.62 -3.67 7.41
N ALA A 510 -20.56 -4.45 7.69
CA ALA A 510 -19.81 -4.34 8.94
C ALA A 510 -19.04 -3.02 9.07
N ILE A 511 -18.50 -2.47 7.97
CA ILE A 511 -17.86 -1.14 7.95
C ILE A 511 -18.90 -0.04 8.11
N GLU A 512 -20.04 -0.12 7.41
CA GLU A 512 -21.15 0.85 7.50
C GLU A 512 -21.80 0.84 8.90
N ALA A 513 -21.90 -0.32 9.56
CA ALA A 513 -22.35 -0.43 10.95
C ALA A 513 -21.39 0.22 11.96
N LYS A 514 -20.07 0.23 11.70
CA LYS A 514 -19.10 0.99 12.52
C LYS A 514 -19.19 2.49 12.23
N MET A 515 -19.21 2.87 10.95
CA MET A 515 -19.24 4.27 10.53
C MET A 515 -20.52 4.98 10.98
N SER A 516 -21.68 4.30 11.00
CA SER A 516 -22.93 4.87 11.51
C SER A 516 -22.95 5.10 13.03
N GLN A 517 -22.06 4.49 13.80
CA GLN A 517 -21.90 4.76 15.24
C GLN A 517 -21.01 5.97 15.55
N ARG A 518 -20.07 6.32 14.65
CA ARG A 518 -19.06 7.38 14.85
C ARG A 518 -19.17 8.55 13.86
N GLY A 519 -19.98 8.43 12.81
CA GLY A 519 -19.98 9.37 11.69
C GLY A 519 -18.80 9.23 10.71
N TYR A 520 -17.75 8.47 11.05
CA TYR A 520 -16.56 8.28 10.21
C TYR A 520 -15.91 6.90 10.43
N LEU A 521 -15.03 6.48 9.51
CA LEU A 521 -14.09 5.38 9.72
C LEU A 521 -12.79 5.90 10.34
N GLU A 522 -12.27 5.21 11.36
CA GLU A 522 -11.01 5.55 12.01
C GLU A 522 -9.80 5.30 11.11
N GLY A 523 -8.86 6.25 11.09
CA GLY A 523 -7.65 6.15 10.26
C GLY A 523 -6.79 4.92 10.55
N SER A 524 -6.83 4.39 11.78
CA SER A 524 -6.16 3.14 12.14
C SER A 524 -6.74 1.90 11.45
N GLU A 525 -8.07 1.83 11.26
CA GLU A 525 -8.72 0.70 10.59
C GLU A 525 -8.42 0.70 9.08
N MET A 526 -8.20 1.88 8.51
CA MET A 526 -7.70 2.06 7.14
C MET A 526 -6.22 1.70 7.01
N ALA A 527 -5.36 2.14 7.96
CA ALA A 527 -3.93 1.83 7.99
C ALA A 527 -3.67 0.32 8.09
N ASP A 528 -4.40 -0.39 8.95
CA ASP A 528 -4.30 -1.84 9.10
C ASP A 528 -4.58 -2.56 7.77
N THR A 529 -5.56 -2.07 6.99
CA THR A 529 -5.89 -2.60 5.66
C THR A 529 -4.75 -2.40 4.66
N PHE A 530 -4.18 -1.20 4.57
CA PHE A 530 -3.04 -0.93 3.68
C PHE A 530 -1.77 -1.70 4.06
N ASN A 531 -1.49 -1.86 5.36
CA ASN A 531 -0.34 -2.63 5.83
C ASN A 531 -0.44 -4.12 5.46
N MET A 532 -1.64 -4.70 5.47
CA MET A 532 -1.87 -6.09 5.03
C MET A 532 -1.55 -6.30 3.53
N LEU A 533 -1.71 -5.29 2.67
CA LEU A 533 -1.37 -5.41 1.24
C LEU A 533 0.12 -5.66 0.97
N ARG A 534 1.01 -5.36 1.94
CA ARG A 534 2.46 -5.65 1.84
C ARG A 534 3.05 -6.17 3.16
N ALA A 535 2.41 -7.15 3.78
CA ALA A 535 2.83 -7.69 5.08
C ALA A 535 4.33 -8.10 5.15
N ASN A 536 4.95 -8.61 4.08
CA ASN A 536 6.38 -8.93 4.07
C ASN A 536 7.27 -7.68 4.23
N ASP A 537 7.02 -6.63 3.43
CA ASP A 537 7.79 -5.35 3.49
C ASP A 537 7.42 -4.49 4.72
N LEU A 538 6.14 -4.51 5.17
CA LEU A 538 5.60 -3.56 6.16
C LEU A 538 5.32 -4.14 7.55
N ILE A 539 5.16 -5.46 7.69
CA ILE A 539 4.91 -6.11 8.99
C ILE A 539 6.14 -6.94 9.38
N TRP A 540 6.44 -8.00 8.64
CA TRP A 540 7.47 -8.98 9.02
C TRP A 540 8.88 -8.40 9.04
N SER A 541 9.22 -7.54 8.07
CA SER A 541 10.50 -6.82 8.06
C SER A 541 10.73 -6.01 9.33
N PHE A 542 9.69 -5.37 9.89
CA PHE A 542 9.79 -4.58 11.13
C PHE A 542 9.70 -5.43 12.39
N VAL A 543 8.93 -6.53 12.39
CA VAL A 543 8.96 -7.54 13.46
C VAL A 543 10.38 -8.07 13.68
N VAL A 544 11.10 -8.41 12.61
CA VAL A 544 12.48 -8.90 12.70
C VAL A 544 13.44 -7.80 13.18
N GLN A 545 13.41 -6.60 12.57
CA GLN A 545 14.31 -5.50 12.95
C GLN A 545 14.06 -4.99 14.38
N ASN A 546 12.81 -4.63 14.70
CA ASN A 546 12.48 -3.99 15.97
C ASN A 546 12.48 -4.99 17.13
N TYR A 547 11.92 -6.19 16.96
CA TYR A 547 11.65 -7.11 18.08
C TYR A 547 12.63 -8.29 18.19
N LEU A 548 13.28 -8.72 17.10
CA LEU A 548 14.27 -9.81 17.15
C LEU A 548 15.72 -9.29 17.13
N LEU A 549 16.01 -8.24 16.35
CA LEU A 549 17.34 -7.62 16.30
C LEU A 549 17.47 -6.43 17.27
N GLY A 550 16.40 -6.02 17.94
CA GLY A 550 16.39 -4.94 18.93
C GLY A 550 16.76 -3.56 18.35
N GLN A 551 16.61 -3.36 17.04
CA GLN A 551 16.98 -2.12 16.37
C GLN A 551 15.98 -1.00 16.67
N GLU A 552 16.40 0.25 16.51
CA GLU A 552 15.46 1.37 16.40
C GLU A 552 15.02 1.51 14.94
N PRO A 553 13.74 1.80 14.65
CA PRO A 553 13.29 2.03 13.28
C PRO A 553 13.93 3.31 12.72
N PHE A 554 14.49 3.23 11.52
CA PHE A 554 15.18 4.35 10.89
C PHE A 554 14.20 5.51 10.55
N PRO A 555 14.57 6.79 10.72
CA PRO A 555 13.72 7.93 10.36
C PRO A 555 13.50 8.03 8.84
N PHE A 556 12.42 7.41 8.38
CA PHE A 556 11.99 7.32 6.99
C PHE A 556 10.68 8.09 6.79
N ASP A 557 10.71 9.06 5.87
CA ASP A 557 9.66 10.04 5.61
C ASP A 557 8.41 9.44 4.98
N LEU A 558 8.55 8.41 4.14
CA LEU A 558 7.40 7.71 3.55
C LEU A 558 6.61 6.90 4.59
N LEU A 559 7.29 6.33 5.60
CA LEU A 559 6.63 5.56 6.65
C LEU A 559 6.02 6.46 7.73
N PHE A 560 6.59 7.66 7.95
CA PHE A 560 5.95 8.71 8.74
C PHE A 560 4.63 9.15 8.09
N TRP A 561 4.64 9.44 6.79
CA TRP A 561 3.41 9.72 6.04
C TRP A 561 2.42 8.54 6.06
N ASN A 562 2.88 7.29 5.99
CA ASN A 562 2.01 6.11 6.02
C ASN A 562 1.28 5.95 7.38
N GLY A 563 1.97 6.22 8.48
CA GLY A 563 1.41 6.19 9.84
C GLY A 563 0.50 7.38 10.18
N ASP A 564 0.66 8.51 9.49
CA ASP A 564 -0.17 9.71 9.63
C ASP A 564 -1.48 9.61 8.82
N SER A 565 -2.31 8.65 9.22
CA SER A 565 -3.58 8.31 8.56
C SER A 565 -4.70 9.28 8.94
N THR A 566 -5.66 9.43 8.03
CA THR A 566 -6.84 10.32 8.15
C THR A 566 -8.13 9.53 8.39
N ARG A 567 -9.13 10.20 8.98
CA ARG A 567 -10.51 9.70 9.09
C ARG A 567 -11.26 9.89 7.77
N MET A 568 -12.32 9.10 7.53
CA MET A 568 -13.14 9.16 6.31
C MET A 568 -14.64 9.28 6.67
N PRO A 569 -15.38 10.31 6.23
CA PRO A 569 -16.79 10.49 6.61
C PRO A 569 -17.69 9.37 6.09
N ALA A 570 -18.67 8.95 6.90
CA ALA A 570 -19.51 7.80 6.64
C ALA A 570 -20.21 7.86 5.28
N LYS A 571 -20.86 8.99 4.96
CA LYS A 571 -21.62 9.18 3.71
C LYS A 571 -20.72 9.10 2.48
N MET A 572 -19.62 9.85 2.43
CA MET A 572 -18.65 9.81 1.32
C MET A 572 -17.97 8.43 1.21
N HIS A 573 -17.58 7.81 2.32
CA HIS A 573 -16.85 6.54 2.28
C HIS A 573 -17.74 5.37 1.85
N SER A 574 -18.96 5.25 2.39
CA SER A 574 -19.96 4.28 1.91
C SER A 574 -20.23 4.50 0.42
N PHE A 575 -20.49 5.73 -0.02
CA PHE A 575 -20.67 6.04 -1.45
C PHE A 575 -19.48 5.57 -2.30
N TYR A 576 -18.24 5.84 -1.88
CA TYR A 576 -17.03 5.44 -2.62
C TYR A 576 -16.89 3.92 -2.72
N LEU A 577 -17.03 3.19 -1.61
CA LEU A 577 -16.91 1.74 -1.61
C LEU A 577 -18.07 1.07 -2.38
N ARG A 578 -19.31 1.54 -2.18
CA ARG A 578 -20.52 1.01 -2.83
C ARG A 578 -20.53 1.31 -4.32
N ARG A 579 -20.49 2.59 -4.72
CA ARG A 579 -20.69 2.99 -6.12
C ARG A 579 -19.47 2.71 -6.98
N MET A 580 -18.24 2.80 -6.43
CA MET A 580 -17.02 2.60 -7.22
C MET A 580 -16.44 1.19 -7.03
N TYR A 581 -15.96 0.80 -5.85
CA TYR A 581 -15.31 -0.52 -5.68
C TYR A 581 -16.26 -1.72 -5.81
N GLN A 582 -17.50 -1.64 -5.31
CA GLN A 582 -18.43 -2.77 -5.36
C GLN A 582 -19.18 -2.84 -6.68
N GLN A 583 -19.67 -1.69 -7.17
CA GLN A 583 -20.60 -1.62 -8.31
C GLN A 583 -19.93 -1.16 -9.62
N ASN A 584 -18.78 -0.47 -9.56
CA ASN A 584 -18.07 0.10 -10.71
C ASN A 584 -18.94 1.05 -11.56
N ASP A 585 -19.72 1.92 -10.92
CA ASP A 585 -20.67 2.81 -11.59
C ASP A 585 -20.05 4.11 -12.12
N LEU A 586 -18.79 4.43 -11.82
CA LEU A 586 -18.12 5.64 -12.33
C LEU A 586 -17.78 5.55 -13.83
N VAL A 587 -17.35 4.38 -14.31
CA VAL A 587 -17.12 4.13 -15.75
C VAL A 587 -18.42 3.93 -16.53
N LYS A 588 -19.54 3.68 -15.86
CA LYS A 588 -20.85 3.50 -16.50
C LYS A 588 -21.48 4.85 -16.84
N PRO A 589 -21.89 5.10 -18.10
CA PRO A 589 -22.56 6.33 -18.49
C PRO A 589 -23.84 6.56 -17.69
N GLY A 590 -23.89 7.67 -16.94
CA GLY A 590 -24.98 7.99 -16.02
C GLY A 590 -25.10 7.08 -14.79
N GLY A 591 -24.10 6.24 -14.51
CA GLY A 591 -24.06 5.39 -13.32
C GLY A 591 -23.87 6.19 -12.02
N ILE A 592 -23.25 7.37 -12.10
CA ILE A 592 -23.16 8.32 -10.98
C ILE A 592 -23.80 9.65 -11.38
N THR A 593 -24.50 10.26 -10.43
CA THR A 593 -25.04 11.63 -10.51
C THR A 593 -24.50 12.44 -9.34
N LEU A 594 -23.97 13.65 -9.59
CA LEU A 594 -23.50 14.58 -8.56
C LEU A 594 -24.08 15.98 -8.84
N ASP A 595 -24.52 16.71 -7.81
CA ASP A 595 -25.16 18.05 -7.92
C ASP A 595 -26.27 18.14 -9.01
N GLY A 596 -26.89 17.01 -9.36
CA GLY A 596 -27.96 16.86 -10.36
C GLY A 596 -27.52 16.45 -11.77
N GLU A 597 -26.23 16.47 -12.11
CA GLU A 597 -25.75 16.04 -13.43
C GLU A 597 -25.35 14.56 -13.43
N ALA A 598 -25.86 13.80 -14.39
CA ALA A 598 -25.44 12.42 -14.65
C ALA A 598 -24.07 12.42 -15.35
N LEU A 599 -23.09 11.72 -14.78
CA LEU A 599 -21.70 11.73 -15.24
C LEU A 599 -21.47 10.75 -16.39
N ASP A 600 -20.66 11.15 -17.35
CA ASP A 600 -20.06 10.26 -18.35
C ASP A 600 -18.59 10.67 -18.54
N LEU A 601 -17.65 9.78 -18.22
CA LEU A 601 -16.21 10.05 -18.38
C LEU A 601 -15.83 10.28 -19.86
N ARG A 602 -16.66 9.82 -20.81
CA ARG A 602 -16.45 10.00 -22.24
C ARG A 602 -16.75 11.42 -22.71
N ASP A 603 -17.51 12.22 -21.94
CA ASP A 603 -17.69 13.66 -22.22
C ASP A 603 -16.40 14.46 -21.95
N ILE A 604 -15.41 13.90 -21.25
CA ILE A 604 -14.13 14.56 -20.94
C ILE A 604 -13.26 14.66 -22.20
N LYS A 605 -13.08 15.90 -22.67
CA LYS A 605 -12.26 16.26 -23.85
C LYS A 605 -10.94 16.95 -23.50
N VAL A 606 -10.66 17.13 -22.21
CA VAL A 606 -9.47 17.81 -21.68
C VAL A 606 -8.21 16.97 -21.96
N PRO A 607 -7.13 17.56 -22.51
CA PRO A 607 -5.84 16.88 -22.67
C PRO A 607 -5.36 16.29 -21.34
N SER A 608 -5.10 14.98 -21.31
CA SER A 608 -4.93 14.22 -20.07
C SER A 608 -3.65 13.39 -20.05
N TYR A 609 -2.85 13.55 -18.99
CA TYR A 609 -1.64 12.76 -18.72
C TYR A 609 -1.92 11.74 -17.62
N PHE A 610 -1.85 10.45 -17.94
CA PHE A 610 -1.99 9.36 -16.98
C PHE A 610 -0.62 8.79 -16.63
N LEU A 611 -0.33 8.75 -15.33
CA LEU A 611 0.82 8.07 -14.76
C LEU A 611 0.34 6.87 -13.95
N ALA A 612 0.88 5.70 -14.24
CA ALA A 612 0.75 4.53 -13.37
C ALA A 612 2.13 4.04 -12.88
N THR A 613 2.14 3.15 -11.88
CA THR A 613 3.39 2.52 -11.42
C THR A 613 3.35 1.00 -11.62
N ARG A 614 4.45 0.41 -12.08
CA ARG A 614 4.51 -0.97 -12.58
C ARG A 614 4.30 -2.03 -11.50
N GLU A 615 4.69 -1.72 -10.26
CA GLU A 615 4.56 -2.58 -9.08
C GLU A 615 3.49 -2.02 -8.11
N ASP A 616 2.43 -1.42 -8.66
CA ASP A 616 1.26 -0.95 -7.92
C ASP A 616 0.30 -2.11 -7.59
N HIS A 617 -0.07 -2.23 -6.31
CA HIS A 617 -1.07 -3.19 -5.81
C HIS A 617 -2.33 -2.48 -5.29
N ILE A 618 -2.27 -1.15 -5.12
CA ILE A 618 -3.34 -0.29 -4.61
C ILE A 618 -4.19 0.21 -5.78
N ALA A 619 -3.53 0.69 -6.83
CA ALA A 619 -4.13 1.13 -8.09
C ALA A 619 -3.38 0.47 -9.26
N PRO A 620 -3.66 -0.81 -9.58
CA PRO A 620 -2.89 -1.56 -10.56
C PRO A 620 -2.82 -0.82 -11.90
N TRP A 621 -1.65 -0.85 -12.54
CA TRP A 621 -1.41 -0.03 -13.72
C TRP A 621 -2.31 -0.38 -14.91
N LYS A 622 -2.79 -1.63 -14.99
CA LYS A 622 -3.81 -2.05 -15.98
C LYS A 622 -5.14 -1.33 -15.77
N SER A 623 -5.60 -1.24 -14.52
CA SER A 623 -6.83 -0.54 -14.10
C SER A 623 -6.72 0.96 -14.35
N SER A 624 -5.54 1.54 -14.12
CA SER A 624 -5.24 2.93 -14.51
C SER A 624 -5.16 3.11 -16.03
N TYR A 625 -4.63 2.12 -16.77
CA TYR A 625 -4.47 2.15 -18.22
C TYR A 625 -5.80 2.10 -18.97
N ARG A 626 -6.80 1.37 -18.48
CA ARG A 626 -8.16 1.31 -19.06
C ARG A 626 -8.77 2.71 -19.30
N ALA A 627 -8.37 3.73 -18.54
CA ALA A 627 -8.76 5.12 -18.75
C ALA A 627 -8.36 5.70 -20.13
N THR A 628 -7.32 5.17 -20.77
CA THR A 628 -6.88 5.57 -22.12
C THR A 628 -7.95 5.34 -23.20
N GLY A 629 -8.80 4.32 -23.04
CA GLY A 629 -9.93 4.03 -23.91
C GLY A 629 -11.27 4.65 -23.48
N ILE A 630 -11.29 5.39 -22.36
CA ILE A 630 -12.52 5.98 -21.79
C ILE A 630 -12.63 7.48 -22.15
N PHE A 631 -11.53 8.24 -22.14
CA PHE A 631 -11.57 9.69 -22.37
C PHE A 631 -11.63 10.01 -23.87
N SER A 632 -12.46 10.99 -24.26
CA SER A 632 -12.53 11.48 -25.65
C SER A 632 -11.49 12.58 -25.97
N GLY A 633 -10.78 13.07 -24.96
CA GLY A 633 -9.69 14.04 -25.11
C GLY A 633 -8.34 13.39 -25.50
N PRO A 634 -7.34 14.18 -25.90
CA PRO A 634 -6.00 13.66 -26.17
C PRO A 634 -5.36 13.07 -24.90
N VAL A 635 -5.00 11.78 -24.93
CA VAL A 635 -4.38 11.08 -23.80
C VAL A 635 -2.88 10.85 -24.02
N ARG A 636 -2.08 11.00 -22.96
CA ARG A 636 -0.72 10.46 -22.84
C ARG A 636 -0.67 9.51 -21.64
N PHE A 637 -0.24 8.27 -21.85
CA PHE A 637 0.01 7.31 -20.76
C PHE A 637 1.51 7.10 -20.54
N VAL A 638 1.93 7.05 -19.28
CA VAL A 638 3.30 6.82 -18.82
C VAL A 638 3.30 5.81 -17.67
N LEU A 639 4.18 4.83 -17.73
CA LEU A 639 4.35 3.82 -16.68
C LEU A 639 5.69 4.02 -15.98
N ALA A 640 5.70 4.35 -14.69
CA ALA A 640 6.93 4.40 -13.89
C ALA A 640 7.27 3.02 -13.30
N ALA A 641 8.54 2.72 -13.07
CA ALA A 641 8.95 1.54 -12.30
C ALA A 641 8.69 1.72 -10.79
N SER A 642 8.83 0.64 -10.02
CA SER A 642 8.41 0.55 -8.62
C SER A 642 6.90 0.72 -8.41
N GLY A 643 6.46 0.81 -7.15
CA GLY A 643 5.05 0.82 -6.75
C GLY A 643 4.51 2.20 -6.34
N HIS A 644 3.23 2.19 -5.92
CA HIS A 644 2.33 3.35 -5.75
C HIS A 644 2.99 4.68 -5.33
N ILE A 645 3.79 4.65 -4.27
CA ILE A 645 4.46 5.82 -3.71
C ILE A 645 5.80 6.08 -4.41
N ALA A 646 6.67 5.06 -4.50
CA ALA A 646 8.06 5.21 -4.94
C ALA A 646 8.21 5.50 -6.45
N GLY A 647 7.27 5.03 -7.28
CA GLY A 647 7.23 5.35 -8.71
C GLY A 647 6.72 6.77 -8.99
N VAL A 648 5.75 7.27 -8.20
CA VAL A 648 5.25 8.66 -8.30
C VAL A 648 6.28 9.63 -7.74
N VAL A 649 6.75 9.41 -6.51
CA VAL A 649 7.65 10.32 -5.78
C VAL A 649 9.12 10.03 -6.12
N ASN A 650 9.45 10.02 -7.41
CA ASN A 650 10.81 9.84 -7.91
C ASN A 650 11.41 11.17 -8.44
N PRO A 651 12.17 11.93 -7.63
CA PRO A 651 12.79 13.17 -8.09
C PRO A 651 13.89 12.91 -9.14
N PRO A 652 14.07 13.76 -10.16
CA PRO A 652 15.08 13.58 -11.22
C PRO A 652 16.50 13.32 -10.71
N ASP A 653 16.90 14.04 -9.65
CA ASP A 653 18.23 13.95 -9.05
C ASP A 653 18.47 12.64 -8.27
N SER A 654 17.48 11.74 -8.19
CA SER A 654 17.61 10.45 -7.51
C SER A 654 18.58 9.49 -8.22
N GLY A 655 18.71 9.60 -9.55
CA GLY A 655 19.39 8.63 -10.40
C GLY A 655 18.75 7.22 -10.40
N LYS A 656 17.51 7.09 -9.93
CA LYS A 656 16.83 5.80 -9.72
C LYS A 656 15.65 5.56 -10.65
N TYR A 657 15.37 4.27 -10.81
CA TYR A 657 14.23 3.74 -11.56
C TYR A 657 14.27 4.09 -13.06
N SER A 658 13.21 3.74 -13.75
CA SER A 658 12.95 4.02 -15.16
C SER A 658 11.46 4.28 -15.37
N HIS A 659 11.11 4.73 -16.56
CA HIS A 659 9.72 4.90 -16.99
C HIS A 659 9.56 4.49 -18.46
N TRP A 660 8.42 3.89 -18.80
CA TRP A 660 8.06 3.49 -20.16
C TRP A 660 7.06 4.48 -20.75
N VAL A 661 7.25 4.84 -22.02
CA VAL A 661 6.32 5.63 -22.81
C VAL A 661 6.18 5.06 -24.22
N SER A 662 4.98 5.16 -24.80
CA SER A 662 4.74 4.86 -26.21
C SER A 662 4.38 6.14 -26.98
N THR A 663 4.53 6.07 -28.29
CA THR A 663 4.05 7.08 -29.27
C THR A 663 3.10 6.47 -30.31
N GLY A 664 2.74 5.19 -30.15
CA GLY A 664 1.70 4.53 -30.93
C GLY A 664 0.31 4.70 -30.31
N ASP A 665 -0.66 3.97 -30.85
CA ASP A 665 -2.03 3.91 -30.35
C ASP A 665 -2.12 3.24 -28.96
N PHE A 666 -3.30 3.32 -28.33
CA PHE A 666 -3.62 2.61 -27.10
C PHE A 666 -4.40 1.33 -27.44
N PRO A 667 -3.75 0.15 -27.56
CA PRO A 667 -4.47 -1.11 -27.70
C PRO A 667 -5.31 -1.40 -26.45
N ALA A 668 -6.38 -2.18 -26.62
CA ALA A 668 -7.27 -2.54 -25.51
C ALA A 668 -6.56 -3.37 -24.44
N GLU A 669 -5.62 -4.24 -24.84
CA GLU A 669 -4.80 -5.02 -23.92
C GLU A 669 -3.60 -4.20 -23.41
N PRO A 670 -3.48 -3.96 -22.08
CA PRO A 670 -2.37 -3.18 -21.53
C PRO A 670 -0.99 -3.82 -21.79
N ALA A 671 -0.96 -5.15 -21.96
CA ALA A 671 0.27 -5.90 -22.23
C ALA A 671 0.88 -5.53 -23.60
N GLU A 672 0.05 -5.40 -24.63
CA GLU A 672 0.46 -5.01 -25.99
C GLU A 672 1.07 -3.60 -25.99
N TRP A 673 0.48 -2.66 -25.23
CA TRP A 673 1.06 -1.34 -25.04
C TRP A 673 2.45 -1.41 -24.40
N PHE A 674 2.63 -2.27 -23.39
CA PHE A 674 3.90 -2.42 -22.68
C PHE A 674 5.00 -3.05 -23.56
N GLU A 675 4.65 -4.02 -24.41
CA GLU A 675 5.59 -4.63 -25.38
C GLU A 675 6.08 -3.63 -26.44
N HIS A 676 5.35 -2.55 -26.68
CA HIS A 676 5.71 -1.48 -27.61
C HIS A 676 6.23 -0.19 -26.93
N ALA A 677 6.22 -0.12 -25.60
CA ALA A 677 6.65 1.06 -24.87
C ALA A 677 8.18 1.11 -24.70
N THR A 678 8.80 2.24 -25.04
CA THR A 678 10.24 2.46 -24.91
C THR A 678 10.60 2.79 -23.46
N GLU A 679 11.61 2.11 -22.90
CA GLU A 679 12.14 2.40 -21.55
C GLU A 679 13.11 3.60 -21.55
N PHE A 680 12.90 4.53 -20.63
CA PHE A 680 13.77 5.67 -20.36
C PHE A 680 14.28 5.61 -18.92
N ALA A 681 15.58 5.76 -18.73
CA ALA A 681 16.20 5.75 -17.41
C ALA A 681 15.86 7.02 -16.61
N GLY A 682 15.68 6.86 -15.29
CA GLY A 682 15.40 7.95 -14.36
C GLY A 682 13.92 8.34 -14.26
N SER A 683 13.68 9.49 -13.65
CA SER A 683 12.35 10.02 -13.34
C SER A 683 11.51 10.36 -14.58
N TRP A 684 10.19 10.15 -14.46
CA TRP A 684 9.18 10.62 -15.42
C TRP A 684 8.82 12.10 -15.25
N TRP A 685 9.20 12.76 -14.13
CA TRP A 685 8.87 14.17 -13.87
C TRP A 685 9.26 15.09 -15.04
N PRO A 686 10.47 14.96 -15.66
CA PRO A 686 10.85 15.78 -16.80
C PRO A 686 10.03 15.49 -18.08
N ASP A 687 9.38 14.32 -18.19
CA ASP A 687 8.45 14.04 -19.28
C ASP A 687 7.11 14.77 -19.09
N TRP A 688 6.56 14.71 -17.88
CA TRP A 688 5.39 15.50 -17.51
C TRP A 688 5.64 17.00 -17.71
N GLN A 689 6.81 17.53 -17.32
CA GLN A 689 7.15 18.94 -17.56
C GLN A 689 7.20 19.31 -19.06
N ARG A 690 7.70 18.42 -19.92
CA ARG A 690 7.65 18.63 -21.39
C ARG A 690 6.21 18.63 -21.90
N TRP A 691 5.38 17.70 -21.43
CA TRP A 691 3.98 17.58 -21.85
C TRP A 691 3.12 18.74 -21.38
N ILE A 692 3.25 19.18 -20.12
CA ILE A 692 2.42 20.23 -19.53
C ILE A 692 2.76 21.60 -20.13
N THR A 693 4.05 21.90 -20.32
CA THR A 693 4.48 23.15 -20.99
C THR A 693 4.11 23.15 -22.47
N ALA A 694 3.97 21.99 -23.13
CA ALA A 694 3.46 21.96 -24.51
C ALA A 694 1.99 22.39 -24.64
N GLN A 695 1.19 22.38 -23.55
CA GLN A 695 -0.20 22.85 -23.57
C GLN A 695 -0.32 24.38 -23.56
N ASP A 696 0.61 25.07 -22.90
CA ASP A 696 0.82 26.53 -22.93
C ASP A 696 2.22 26.87 -22.40
N ARG A 697 2.98 27.65 -23.17
CA ARG A 697 4.34 28.13 -22.83
C ARG A 697 4.38 29.61 -22.43
N SER A 698 3.23 30.29 -22.40
CA SER A 698 3.17 31.69 -21.99
C SER A 698 3.52 31.86 -20.52
N THR A 699 4.25 32.93 -20.21
CA THR A 699 4.71 33.25 -18.86
C THR A 699 4.26 34.65 -18.45
N VAL A 700 4.23 34.86 -17.14
CA VAL A 700 3.88 36.11 -16.46
C VAL A 700 4.88 36.37 -15.31
N PRO A 701 4.96 37.58 -14.74
CA PRO A 701 5.71 37.82 -13.52
C PRO A 701 5.31 36.88 -12.38
N ALA A 702 6.27 36.55 -11.51
CA ALA A 702 6.04 35.70 -10.35
C ALA A 702 4.89 36.20 -9.45
N ARG A 703 4.11 35.27 -8.89
CA ARG A 703 2.91 35.55 -8.09
C ARG A 703 3.14 35.22 -6.62
N GLU A 704 3.41 36.22 -5.78
CA GLU A 704 3.54 36.01 -4.33
C GLU A 704 2.18 35.68 -3.66
N PRO A 705 2.12 34.64 -2.82
CA PRO A 705 0.93 34.32 -2.03
C PRO A 705 0.50 35.50 -1.14
N GLY A 706 -0.78 35.86 -1.18
CA GLY A 706 -1.33 36.96 -0.38
C GLY A 706 -1.14 38.37 -0.97
N ALA A 707 -0.45 38.52 -2.12
CA ALA A 707 -0.29 39.80 -2.81
C ALA A 707 -1.43 40.11 -3.82
N GLY A 708 -2.30 39.13 -4.09
CA GLY A 708 -3.48 39.25 -4.96
C GLY A 708 -4.74 39.68 -4.20
N ALA A 709 -5.93 39.35 -4.75
CA ALA A 709 -7.21 39.69 -4.11
C ALA A 709 -7.60 38.76 -2.95
N LEU A 710 -6.85 37.68 -2.71
CA LEU A 710 -6.99 36.83 -1.52
C LEU A 710 -5.81 37.08 -0.57
N PRO A 711 -6.06 37.32 0.74
CA PRO A 711 -5.01 37.49 1.73
C PRO A 711 -4.36 36.15 2.08
N ALA A 712 -3.10 36.20 2.53
CA ALA A 712 -2.50 35.07 3.25
C ALA A 712 -3.17 34.94 4.63
N LEU A 713 -3.72 33.76 4.92
CA LEU A 713 -4.37 33.45 6.20
C LEU A 713 -3.33 32.99 7.24
N GLU A 714 -2.40 32.14 6.82
CA GLU A 714 -1.29 31.60 7.61
C GLU A 714 -0.24 30.95 6.69
N ASP A 715 0.84 30.45 7.28
CA ASP A 715 1.96 29.86 6.54
C ASP A 715 1.72 28.38 6.19
N ALA A 716 2.24 27.96 5.03
CA ALA A 716 2.31 26.56 4.67
C ALA A 716 3.10 25.77 5.75
N PRO A 717 2.70 24.52 6.08
CA PRO A 717 1.75 23.68 5.36
C PRO A 717 0.28 23.80 5.86
N GLY A 718 -0.07 24.86 6.58
CA GLY A 718 -1.43 25.09 7.10
C GLY A 718 -1.71 24.44 8.46
N SER A 719 -2.99 24.35 8.82
CA SER A 719 -3.48 23.87 10.12
C SER A 719 -4.14 22.50 10.01
N TYR A 720 -4.88 22.23 8.93
CA TYR A 720 -5.65 20.99 8.76
C TYR A 720 -4.74 19.76 8.67
N VAL A 721 -3.57 19.92 8.05
CA VAL A 721 -2.55 18.87 7.94
C VAL A 721 -1.94 18.47 9.30
N LYS A 722 -2.04 19.33 10.33
CA LYS A 722 -1.43 19.10 11.64
C LYS A 722 -2.34 18.35 12.61
N VAL A 723 -3.62 18.15 12.26
CA VAL A 723 -4.57 17.36 13.07
C VAL A 723 -4.26 15.87 12.91
N MET A 724 -3.91 15.17 14.01
CA MET A 724 -3.65 13.73 13.97
C MET A 724 -4.97 12.96 14.19
N ALA A 725 -5.15 11.78 13.57
CA ALA A 725 -6.34 10.96 13.83
C ALA A 725 -6.38 10.31 15.23
N GLY A 726 -5.41 10.63 16.10
CA GLY A 726 -5.42 10.28 17.53
C GLY A 726 -5.91 11.39 18.46
N ASP A 727 -6.15 12.59 17.92
CA ASP A 727 -6.66 13.78 18.61
C ASP A 727 -8.18 13.92 18.43
#